data_AF-A0A968VLC1-F1
#
_entry.id   AF-A0A968VLC1-F1
#
_cell.length_a   1.000
_cell.length_b   1.000
_cell.length_c   1.000
_cell.angle_alpha   90.00
_cell.angle_beta   90.00
_cell.angle_gamma   90.00
#
_symmetry.space_group_name_H-M   'P 1'
#
loop_
_entity.id
_entity.type
_entity.pdbx_description
1 polymer ?
#
loop_
_entity_poly.entity_id
_entity_poly.type
_entity_poly.pdbx_seq_one_letter_code
_entity_poly.pdbx_strand_id
1 'polypeptide(L)'
;MQRRLLSLLALFALLASSLSTTQARPAATAQPAAVRFATFNASLNRSTAGQLLNDLSNGADQQARNVAEIIQRVNPDVVLINEFDYEPDQLAAQLFQQNYLSIGQNGAAPIEYPYVYVAPSNTGIPSGLDLDNNGSVGGPNDAFGFGFFPGQFGMALFSKYPIVTPKVRTFQTFLWKDMPAALLPDNPNTPEPADWYSEEELAVFRLSSKSHWDVPIRVGTTTIHVLASHPTPPVFDGPEDRNGTRNHDEIRFFADYVTPGAGSYIYDDNGRFGGLQRNARFVIMGDQNADPADGDSTADAILQLTQNIYINTSVTPDSEGGVEQAALQGGANAAHTGDPAFDTADFADNTPGNLRADYVLPSRALRIVDAGVFWPLSSDPLFRLVGTFTPGLPGGFPSSDHRLVWADVDALPLVPARRETQNVLDEFEIAPNGERLGDADDPAVWIHPTTPSQSIIVGVLKDGGLDVYDLRGRVLQSIVPNPIGSERYNNVDIVYNFPLGGKKVDLVVATDRANDLLRFWVVDPQTRTLGDVTAPGKPRVFTAGDDAALDEQTTAYGIALYRTQGTFYAFVSRRSTNVLGQFRFFDNGSGQVAWEQLRLAEFPLVDDDLEESQFEGMVVDQQQGLLYAGQEGRGIWKLDAATLGSSMRILIDEVAPAGTNLKADVEGLTIYYGSGGRGYLIASSQGDNTFAVYTREGENRYLGSFGVTGGGGTIDSVEESDGAEVIAASLGAEYRFGIFITQDGANDPAVLVDDDGELENVNTNFKLVNWLFIARSFEPPLRIEPNAYDPRR
;
A
#
# COMPACT_ATOMS: atom_id res chain seq x y z
N MET A 1 -65.13 -11.63 62.93
CA MET A 1 -66.38 -11.08 62.36
C MET A 1 -66.17 -10.85 60.87
N GLN A 2 -67.07 -11.42 60.07
CA GLN A 2 -67.44 -11.06 58.68
C GLN A 2 -66.37 -10.96 57.57
N ARG A 3 -66.48 -11.95 56.67
CA ARG A 3 -66.26 -11.95 55.20
C ARG A 3 -66.39 -10.58 54.51
N ARG A 4 -65.55 -10.31 53.49
CA ARG A 4 -65.93 -10.36 52.04
C ARG A 4 -64.79 -9.94 51.05
N LEU A 5 -64.70 -10.75 49.98
CA LEU A 5 -64.25 -10.54 48.58
C LEU A 5 -62.82 -10.01 48.28
N LEU A 6 -61.92 -10.77 47.62
CA LEU A 6 -61.81 -11.06 46.15
C LEU A 6 -61.57 -9.76 45.35
N SER A 7 -60.55 -9.52 44.52
CA SER A 7 -59.58 -10.31 43.73
C SER A 7 -58.50 -9.30 43.26
N LEU A 8 -57.24 -9.59 42.94
CA LEU A 8 -56.71 -10.37 41.82
C LEU A 8 -55.18 -10.51 42.02
N LEU A 9 -54.63 -11.64 41.55
CA LEU A 9 -53.26 -12.10 41.73
C LEU A 9 -52.18 -11.18 41.09
N ALA A 10 -51.09 -10.99 41.83
CA ALA A 10 -49.73 -10.89 41.27
C ALA A 10 -48.82 -11.76 42.15
N LEU A 11 -48.57 -12.99 41.71
CA LEU A 11 -47.66 -13.92 42.39
C LEU A 11 -46.29 -13.83 41.71
N PHE A 12 -45.32 -13.36 42.49
CA PHE A 12 -43.89 -13.44 42.21
C PHE A 12 -43.47 -14.89 41.94
N ALA A 13 -42.83 -15.13 40.80
CA ALA A 13 -41.97 -16.29 40.59
C ALA A 13 -40.62 -15.79 40.05
N LEU A 14 -39.57 -16.03 40.83
CA LEU A 14 -38.18 -15.80 40.45
C LEU A 14 -37.85 -16.62 39.19
N LEU A 15 -37.48 -15.94 38.10
CA LEU A 15 -36.52 -16.47 37.13
C LEU A 15 -35.22 -15.70 37.30
N ALA A 16 -34.17 -16.42 37.68
CA ALA A 16 -32.80 -15.94 37.59
C ALA A 16 -32.39 -16.02 36.12
N SER A 17 -32.53 -14.90 35.40
CA SER A 17 -31.91 -14.71 34.10
C SER A 17 -30.50 -14.17 34.33
N SER A 18 -29.49 -15.03 34.13
CA SER A 18 -28.12 -14.62 33.90
C SER A 18 -28.07 -13.74 32.66
N LEU A 19 -28.01 -12.42 32.86
CA LEU A 19 -27.68 -11.47 31.81
C LEU A 19 -26.21 -11.67 31.45
N SER A 20 -25.97 -12.48 30.42
CA SER A 20 -24.71 -12.44 29.67
C SER A 20 -24.61 -11.05 29.06
N THR A 21 -23.82 -10.18 29.69
CA THR A 21 -23.39 -8.92 29.10
C THR A 21 -22.49 -9.27 27.91
N THR A 22 -23.07 -9.35 26.72
CA THR A 22 -22.31 -9.31 25.46
C THR A 22 -21.67 -7.95 25.38
N GLN A 23 -20.43 -7.86 25.86
CA GLN A 23 -19.56 -6.73 25.64
C GLN A 23 -19.31 -6.68 24.13
N ALA A 24 -19.91 -5.70 23.45
CA ALA A 24 -19.69 -5.50 22.03
C ALA A 24 -18.18 -5.34 21.80
N ARG A 25 -17.61 -6.24 20.98
CA ARG A 25 -16.25 -6.09 20.48
C ARG A 25 -16.13 -4.69 19.86
N PRO A 26 -15.04 -3.95 20.09
CA PRO A 26 -14.74 -2.81 19.25
C PRO A 26 -14.72 -3.31 17.81
N ALA A 27 -15.48 -2.68 16.92
CA ALA A 27 -15.40 -2.99 15.50
C ALA A 27 -13.93 -2.89 15.09
N ALA A 28 -13.37 -4.00 14.59
CA ALA A 28 -12.11 -3.96 13.90
C ALA A 28 -12.29 -2.94 12.77
N THR A 29 -11.45 -1.91 12.75
CA THR A 29 -11.42 -0.98 11.62
C THR A 29 -11.00 -1.79 10.42
N ALA A 30 -11.97 -2.14 9.56
CA ALA A 30 -11.70 -2.65 8.22
C ALA A 30 -10.66 -1.72 7.57
N GLN A 31 -9.68 -2.30 6.86
CA GLN A 31 -8.83 -1.47 6.02
C GLN A 31 -9.75 -0.69 5.08
N PRO A 32 -9.54 0.64 4.92
CA PRO A 32 -10.26 1.32 3.86
C PRO A 32 -9.83 0.69 2.54
N ALA A 33 -10.81 0.45 1.67
CA ALA A 33 -10.59 0.40 0.23
C ALA A 33 -9.69 1.58 -0.20
N ALA A 34 -9.11 1.52 -1.40
CA ALA A 34 -8.24 2.56 -1.93
C ALA A 34 -8.73 3.98 -1.55
N VAL A 35 -7.83 4.79 -0.99
CA VAL A 35 -8.19 6.13 -0.50
C VAL A 35 -8.16 7.11 -1.64
N ARG A 36 -9.28 7.79 -1.88
CA ARG A 36 -9.38 8.80 -2.94
C ARG A 36 -8.85 10.15 -2.48
N PHE A 37 -7.73 10.58 -3.04
CA PHE A 37 -7.20 11.94 -2.91
C PHE A 37 -7.59 12.76 -4.14
N ALA A 38 -8.10 13.97 -3.94
CA ALA A 38 -8.50 14.86 -5.04
C ALA A 38 -8.10 16.32 -4.84
N THR A 39 -7.73 17.00 -5.90
CA THR A 39 -7.57 18.46 -5.90
C THR A 39 -8.60 19.10 -6.82
N PHE A 40 -9.09 20.28 -6.44
CA PHE A 40 -10.00 21.05 -7.26
C PHE A 40 -9.77 22.55 -7.04
N ASN A 41 -9.15 23.23 -8.01
CA ASN A 41 -9.27 24.68 -8.09
C ASN A 41 -10.73 25.02 -8.45
N ALA A 42 -11.46 25.50 -7.44
CA ALA A 42 -12.91 25.67 -7.55
C ALA A 42 -13.32 27.11 -7.90
N SER A 43 -12.35 28.03 -8.06
CA SER A 43 -12.56 29.47 -8.27
C SER A 43 -13.61 30.04 -7.30
N LEU A 44 -13.61 29.56 -6.05
CA LEU A 44 -14.45 30.04 -4.95
C LEU A 44 -13.80 31.23 -4.25
N ASN A 45 -13.19 32.11 -5.04
CA ASN A 45 -12.63 33.38 -4.64
C ASN A 45 -13.62 34.49 -4.99
N ARG A 46 -13.47 35.65 -4.37
CA ARG A 46 -14.29 36.84 -4.68
C ARG A 46 -13.42 38.08 -4.81
N SER A 47 -13.95 39.11 -5.45
CA SER A 47 -13.25 40.39 -5.62
C SER A 47 -13.29 41.26 -4.37
N THR A 48 -14.01 40.86 -3.32
CA THR A 48 -14.17 41.62 -2.07
C THR A 48 -14.09 40.70 -0.86
N ALA A 49 -13.32 41.10 0.14
CA ALA A 49 -13.15 40.35 1.40
C ALA A 49 -14.52 40.07 2.07
N GLY A 50 -14.69 38.85 2.58
CA GLY A 50 -15.93 38.39 3.22
C GLY A 50 -17.10 38.13 2.26
N GLN A 51 -16.95 38.34 0.95
CA GLN A 51 -18.03 38.03 0.01
C GLN A 51 -18.25 36.52 -0.12
N LEU A 52 -17.19 35.71 -0.16
CA LEU A 52 -17.33 34.25 -0.20
C LEU A 52 -18.13 33.75 0.99
N LEU A 53 -17.83 34.26 2.18
CA LEU A 53 -18.55 33.94 3.41
C LEU A 53 -20.05 34.22 3.29
N ASN A 54 -20.42 35.37 2.70
CA ASN A 54 -21.82 35.74 2.49
C ASN A 54 -22.50 34.81 1.49
N ASP A 55 -21.83 34.48 0.38
CA ASP A 55 -22.37 33.60 -0.67
C ASP A 55 -22.57 32.17 -0.14
N LEU A 56 -21.68 31.71 0.74
CA LEU A 56 -21.79 30.38 1.37
C LEU A 56 -22.84 30.30 2.50
N SER A 57 -23.37 31.43 2.97
CA SER A 57 -24.17 31.47 4.21
C SER A 57 -25.56 30.83 4.14
N ASN A 58 -26.15 30.73 2.95
CA ASN A 58 -27.56 30.34 2.79
C ASN A 58 -27.79 29.19 1.79
N GLY A 59 -26.73 28.63 1.22
CA GLY A 59 -26.82 27.54 0.26
C GLY A 59 -27.34 27.94 -1.12
N ALA A 60 -27.43 29.22 -1.49
CA ALA A 60 -28.04 29.67 -2.73
C ALA A 60 -27.06 29.97 -3.88
N ASP A 61 -25.75 30.03 -3.59
CA ASP A 61 -24.74 30.31 -4.62
C ASP A 61 -24.65 29.15 -5.63
N GLN A 62 -24.88 29.45 -6.90
CA GLN A 62 -24.99 28.42 -7.94
C GLN A 62 -23.63 27.79 -8.29
N GLN A 63 -22.55 28.56 -8.24
CA GLN A 63 -21.19 28.05 -8.48
C GLN A 63 -20.82 27.05 -7.38
N ALA A 64 -21.03 27.43 -6.11
CA ALA A 64 -20.78 26.57 -4.96
C ALA A 64 -21.64 25.30 -4.97
N ARG A 65 -22.89 25.36 -5.45
CA ARG A 65 -23.72 24.15 -5.68
C ARG A 65 -23.13 23.24 -6.75
N ASN A 66 -22.65 23.78 -7.86
CA ASN A 66 -22.04 22.99 -8.93
C ASN A 66 -20.75 22.32 -8.43
N VAL A 67 -19.89 23.07 -7.73
CA VAL A 67 -18.66 22.55 -7.10
C VAL A 67 -19.00 21.43 -6.11
N ALA A 68 -19.98 21.63 -5.25
CA ALA A 68 -20.41 20.60 -4.30
C ALA A 68 -20.99 19.36 -4.99
N GLU A 69 -21.76 19.52 -6.07
CA GLU A 69 -22.27 18.39 -6.85
C GLU A 69 -21.13 17.55 -7.45
N ILE A 70 -20.11 18.21 -8.01
CA ILE A 70 -18.92 17.53 -8.55
C ILE A 70 -18.23 16.71 -7.44
N ILE A 71 -17.96 17.33 -6.28
CA ILE A 71 -17.32 16.65 -5.15
C ILE A 71 -18.17 15.48 -4.65
N GLN A 72 -19.49 15.62 -4.57
CA GLN A 72 -20.38 14.55 -4.13
C GLN A 72 -20.41 13.36 -5.11
N ARG A 73 -20.26 13.61 -6.41
CA ARG A 73 -20.23 12.56 -7.44
C ARG A 73 -18.90 11.86 -7.52
N VAL A 74 -17.80 12.60 -7.41
CA VAL A 74 -16.44 12.02 -7.37
C VAL A 74 -16.19 11.32 -6.02
N ASN A 75 -16.84 11.80 -4.96
CA ASN A 75 -16.78 11.27 -3.59
C ASN A 75 -15.36 11.10 -3.02
N PRO A 76 -14.47 12.11 -3.10
CA PRO A 76 -13.11 11.97 -2.59
C PRO A 76 -13.10 11.82 -1.07
N ASP A 77 -12.14 11.05 -0.54
CA ASP A 77 -11.95 10.92 0.90
C ASP A 77 -11.14 12.06 1.49
N VAL A 78 -10.23 12.60 0.70
CA VAL A 78 -9.45 13.79 1.00
C VAL A 78 -9.51 14.71 -0.22
N VAL A 79 -9.97 15.95 -0.03
CA VAL A 79 -10.04 16.95 -1.11
C VAL A 79 -9.39 18.26 -0.72
N LEU A 80 -8.45 18.71 -1.54
CA LEU A 80 -7.88 20.06 -1.49
C LEU A 80 -8.68 20.95 -2.45
N ILE A 81 -9.22 22.05 -1.92
CA ILE A 81 -9.87 23.10 -2.71
C ILE A 81 -8.87 24.25 -2.85
N ASN A 82 -8.47 24.58 -4.08
CA ASN A 82 -7.72 25.79 -4.41
C ASN A 82 -8.68 26.94 -4.75
N GLU A 83 -8.18 28.17 -4.66
CA GLU A 83 -8.95 29.40 -4.79
C GLU A 83 -10.16 29.48 -3.86
N PHE A 84 -9.96 29.10 -2.61
CA PHE A 84 -10.95 29.24 -1.55
C PHE A 84 -10.52 30.38 -0.62
N ASP A 85 -11.19 31.54 -0.68
CA ASP A 85 -10.79 32.70 0.12
C ASP A 85 -10.65 32.34 1.60
N TYR A 86 -9.50 32.67 2.17
CA TYR A 86 -9.20 32.39 3.57
C TYR A 86 -10.05 33.27 4.47
N GLU A 87 -10.79 32.62 5.38
CA GLU A 87 -11.51 33.26 6.47
C GLU A 87 -11.00 32.70 7.81
N PRO A 88 -10.76 33.56 8.82
CA PRO A 88 -10.41 33.12 10.17
C PRO A 88 -11.42 32.13 10.75
N ASP A 89 -10.97 31.32 11.71
CA ASP A 89 -11.79 30.32 12.40
C ASP A 89 -12.47 29.28 11.49
N GLN A 90 -11.99 29.15 10.24
CA GLN A 90 -12.48 28.19 9.25
C GLN A 90 -13.94 28.39 8.84
N LEU A 91 -14.50 29.60 9.05
CA LEU A 91 -15.94 29.83 8.95
C LEU A 91 -16.50 29.59 7.54
N ALA A 92 -15.80 30.04 6.50
CA ALA A 92 -16.20 29.77 5.12
C ALA A 92 -16.21 28.26 4.81
N ALA A 93 -15.20 27.51 5.26
CA ALA A 93 -15.13 26.07 5.06
C ALA A 93 -16.26 25.33 5.82
N GLN A 94 -16.60 25.78 7.04
CA GLN A 94 -17.73 25.24 7.81
C GLN A 94 -19.07 25.49 7.11
N LEU A 95 -19.29 26.69 6.55
CA LEU A 95 -20.50 27.00 5.80
C LEU A 95 -20.59 26.21 4.50
N PHE A 96 -19.47 26.02 3.79
CA PHE A 96 -19.42 25.16 2.61
C PHE A 96 -19.79 23.71 2.95
N GLN A 97 -19.20 23.16 4.03
CA GLN A 97 -19.55 21.84 4.54
C GLN A 97 -21.04 21.74 4.88
N GLN A 98 -21.58 22.67 5.67
CA GLN A 98 -22.94 22.60 6.19
C GLN A 98 -24.02 22.81 5.12
N ASN A 99 -23.83 23.84 4.28
CA ASN A 99 -24.89 24.31 3.37
C ASN A 99 -24.79 23.73 1.97
N TYR A 100 -23.67 23.10 1.60
CA TYR A 100 -23.46 22.58 0.25
C TYR A 100 -23.04 21.11 0.25
N LEU A 101 -21.96 20.73 0.94
CA LEU A 101 -21.47 19.34 0.91
C LEU A 101 -22.39 18.36 1.67
N SER A 102 -22.90 18.76 2.84
CA SER A 102 -23.84 17.95 3.65
C SER A 102 -25.26 17.94 3.09
N ILE A 103 -25.51 18.59 1.95
CA ILE A 103 -26.81 18.65 1.28
C ILE A 103 -26.65 18.09 -0.14
N GLY A 104 -27.32 16.98 -0.44
CA GLY A 104 -27.23 16.35 -1.74
C GLY A 104 -27.67 17.28 -2.87
N GLN A 105 -26.83 17.45 -3.89
CA GLN A 105 -27.10 18.29 -5.05
C GLN A 105 -27.61 17.43 -6.21
N ASN A 106 -28.78 17.76 -6.76
CA ASN A 106 -29.34 17.10 -7.96
C ASN A 106 -29.30 15.56 -7.94
N GLY A 107 -29.61 14.96 -6.79
CA GLY A 107 -29.65 13.51 -6.59
C GLY A 107 -28.30 12.86 -6.24
N ALA A 108 -27.20 13.63 -6.22
CA ALA A 108 -25.94 13.16 -5.64
C ALA A 108 -26.08 13.01 -4.12
N ALA A 109 -25.41 12.00 -3.55
CA ALA A 109 -25.43 11.77 -2.11
C ALA A 109 -24.68 12.88 -1.37
N PRO A 110 -25.16 13.36 -0.21
CA PRO A 110 -24.38 14.24 0.65
C PRO A 110 -23.03 13.64 1.01
N ILE A 111 -22.04 14.50 1.25
CA ILE A 111 -20.70 14.11 1.69
C ILE A 111 -20.28 14.91 2.93
N GLU A 112 -19.78 14.20 3.93
CA GLU A 112 -19.36 14.78 5.21
C GLU A 112 -17.86 14.61 5.44
N TYR A 113 -17.18 15.75 5.68
CA TYR A 113 -15.78 15.79 6.08
C TYR A 113 -15.67 16.24 7.54
N PRO A 114 -15.51 15.33 8.50
CA PRO A 114 -15.37 15.66 9.92
C PRO A 114 -14.07 16.42 10.25
N TYR A 115 -13.09 16.42 9.35
CA TYR A 115 -11.81 17.10 9.55
C TYR A 115 -11.57 18.11 8.43
N VAL A 116 -11.20 19.32 8.82
CA VAL A 116 -10.90 20.41 7.89
C VAL A 116 -9.65 21.17 8.36
N TYR A 117 -8.84 21.59 7.40
CA TYR A 117 -7.67 22.43 7.65
C TYR A 117 -7.66 23.60 6.66
N VAL A 118 -7.49 24.80 7.23
CA VAL A 118 -7.25 26.06 6.52
C VAL A 118 -6.13 26.79 7.25
N ALA A 119 -5.32 27.53 6.51
CA ALA A 119 -4.27 28.37 7.06
C ALA A 119 -4.10 29.66 6.23
N PRO A 120 -3.47 30.71 6.79
CA PRO A 120 -3.26 31.96 6.07
C PRO A 120 -2.48 31.79 4.74
N SER A 121 -2.80 32.65 3.77
CA SER A 121 -2.15 32.74 2.46
C SER A 121 -1.35 34.05 2.34
N ASN A 122 -0.31 34.09 1.50
CA ASN A 122 0.47 35.30 1.22
C ASN A 122 -0.23 36.30 0.29
N THR A 123 -1.28 35.85 -0.38
CA THR A 123 -2.07 36.65 -1.33
C THR A 123 -2.68 37.87 -0.67
N GLY A 124 -2.47 39.03 -1.29
CA GLY A 124 -3.01 40.33 -0.86
C GLY A 124 -2.49 40.86 0.48
N ILE A 125 -1.50 40.20 1.10
CA ILE A 125 -0.79 40.76 2.26
C ILE A 125 0.23 41.79 1.74
N PRO A 126 0.11 43.09 2.11
CA PRO A 126 1.04 44.11 1.64
C PRO A 126 2.47 43.82 2.10
N SER A 127 3.45 43.86 1.17
CA SER A 127 4.87 43.73 1.52
C SER A 127 5.43 45.03 2.11
N GLY A 128 4.88 46.17 1.69
CA GLY A 128 5.41 47.51 1.99
C GLY A 128 6.53 47.97 1.05
N LEU A 129 6.77 47.24 -0.04
CA LEU A 129 7.83 47.47 -1.03
C LEU A 129 7.24 47.51 -2.46
N ASP A 130 8.00 48.04 -3.42
CA ASP A 130 7.63 48.21 -4.84
C ASP A 130 8.19 47.04 -5.66
N LEU A 131 7.57 45.86 -5.50
CA LEU A 131 8.07 44.59 -6.01
C LEU A 131 7.93 44.45 -7.53
N ASP A 132 7.05 45.23 -8.17
CA ASP A 132 6.91 45.28 -9.62
C ASP A 132 7.63 46.47 -10.29
N ASN A 133 8.38 47.25 -9.50
CA ASN A 133 9.20 48.39 -9.97
C ASN A 133 8.40 49.43 -10.77
N ASN A 134 7.11 49.64 -10.45
CA ASN A 134 6.27 50.62 -11.12
C ASN A 134 6.51 52.06 -10.62
N GLY A 135 7.29 52.24 -9.55
CA GLY A 135 7.62 53.51 -8.93
C GLY A 135 6.68 53.93 -7.79
N SER A 136 5.79 53.06 -7.33
CA SER A 136 4.83 53.30 -6.24
C SER A 136 4.59 52.04 -5.43
N VAL A 137 4.72 52.14 -4.10
CA VAL A 137 4.40 51.05 -3.17
C VAL A 137 2.88 50.90 -3.01
N GLY A 138 2.37 49.70 -3.29
CA GLY A 138 1.02 49.25 -2.96
C GLY A 138 0.26 48.63 -4.13
N GLY A 139 -0.91 48.08 -3.84
CA GLY A 139 -1.70 47.33 -4.81
C GLY A 139 -1.36 45.84 -4.82
N PRO A 140 -2.02 45.06 -5.70
CA PRO A 140 -1.94 43.60 -5.64
C PRO A 140 -0.59 43.04 -6.09
N ASN A 141 0.14 43.71 -6.98
CA ASN A 141 1.47 43.26 -7.43
C ASN A 141 2.56 43.44 -6.37
N ASP A 142 2.36 44.34 -5.41
CA ASP A 142 3.28 44.60 -4.29
C ASP A 142 2.95 43.81 -3.03
N ALA A 143 1.94 42.94 -3.08
CA ALA A 143 1.67 42.00 -2.01
C ALA A 143 2.67 40.82 -2.06
N PHE A 144 2.85 40.11 -0.94
CA PHE A 144 3.72 38.93 -0.91
C PHE A 144 3.32 37.86 -1.93
N GLY A 145 2.03 37.77 -2.26
CA GLY A 145 1.52 37.18 -3.49
C GLY A 145 0.35 38.00 -4.00
N PHE A 146 0.07 37.91 -5.30
CA PHE A 146 -0.98 38.71 -5.93
C PHE A 146 -2.34 38.52 -5.24
N GLY A 147 -2.99 39.62 -4.89
CA GLY A 147 -4.34 39.62 -4.33
C GLY A 147 -4.79 41.01 -3.91
N PHE A 148 -6.10 41.24 -3.93
CA PHE A 148 -6.70 42.52 -3.57
C PHE A 148 -6.96 42.68 -2.07
N PHE A 149 -6.98 41.58 -1.33
CA PHE A 149 -7.10 41.56 0.13
C PHE A 149 -6.39 40.33 0.71
N PRO A 150 -5.94 40.39 1.98
CA PRO A 150 -5.30 39.27 2.66
C PRO A 150 -6.17 38.01 2.63
N GLY A 151 -5.66 36.94 2.05
CA GLY A 151 -6.32 35.63 2.02
C GLY A 151 -7.14 35.31 0.77
N GLN A 152 -7.25 36.24 -0.19
CA GLN A 152 -7.89 35.96 -1.48
C GLN A 152 -7.19 34.79 -2.19
N PHE A 153 -7.89 33.91 -2.90
CA PHE A 153 -7.27 32.74 -3.58
C PHE A 153 -6.60 31.73 -2.62
N GLY A 154 -7.07 31.64 -1.38
CA GLY A 154 -6.55 30.70 -0.39
C GLY A 154 -6.82 29.23 -0.76
N MET A 155 -6.65 28.35 0.23
CA MET A 155 -6.89 26.91 0.09
C MET A 155 -7.71 26.37 1.27
N ALA A 156 -8.39 25.25 1.06
CA ALA A 156 -9.06 24.50 2.13
C ALA A 156 -8.93 22.99 1.90
N LEU A 157 -8.48 22.26 2.93
CA LEU A 157 -8.38 20.80 2.89
C LEU A 157 -9.50 20.18 3.71
N PHE A 158 -10.29 19.30 3.09
CA PHE A 158 -11.34 18.52 3.72
C PHE A 158 -10.95 17.04 3.74
N SER A 159 -11.18 16.35 4.86
CA SER A 159 -10.82 14.94 5.01
C SER A 159 -11.86 14.14 5.80
N LYS A 160 -12.14 12.92 5.32
CA LYS A 160 -12.90 11.89 6.06
C LYS A 160 -12.06 11.29 7.18
N TYR A 161 -10.74 11.46 7.12
CA TYR A 161 -9.77 10.88 8.04
C TYR A 161 -9.15 11.93 8.98
N PRO A 162 -8.75 11.55 10.21
CA PRO A 162 -8.18 12.49 11.16
C PRO A 162 -6.92 13.19 10.64
N ILE A 163 -6.93 14.53 10.70
CA ILE A 163 -5.72 15.35 10.50
C ILE A 163 -4.91 15.35 11.80
N VAL A 164 -3.61 15.04 11.71
CA VAL A 164 -2.69 15.05 12.86
C VAL A 164 -2.21 16.48 13.11
N THR A 165 -3.12 17.37 13.50
CA THR A 165 -2.90 18.83 13.60
C THR A 165 -1.59 19.24 14.30
N PRO A 166 -1.17 18.63 15.43
CA PRO A 166 0.10 19.00 16.08
C PRO A 166 1.36 18.72 15.26
N LYS A 167 1.26 17.98 14.15
CA LYS A 167 2.38 17.67 13.24
C LYS A 167 2.30 18.42 11.91
N VAL A 168 1.29 19.25 11.68
CA VAL A 168 1.16 20.05 10.46
C VAL A 168 2.30 21.06 10.38
N ARG A 169 2.85 21.25 9.18
CA ARG A 169 3.85 22.27 8.89
C ARG A 169 3.34 23.19 7.79
N THR A 170 3.58 24.47 7.96
CA THR A 170 3.29 25.50 6.95
C THR A 170 4.59 26.21 6.58
N PHE A 171 4.69 26.63 5.33
CA PHE A 171 5.88 27.30 4.80
C PHE A 171 5.49 28.64 4.17
N GLN A 172 4.55 29.34 4.82
CA GLN A 172 4.06 30.63 4.33
C GLN A 172 5.20 31.66 4.30
N THR A 173 6.07 31.65 5.31
CA THR A 173 7.08 32.70 5.54
C THR A 173 8.48 32.36 5.05
N PHE A 174 8.67 31.17 4.44
CA PHE A 174 9.94 30.77 3.85
C PHE A 174 10.38 31.77 2.77
N LEU A 175 11.60 32.32 2.88
CA LEU A 175 12.10 33.35 1.98
C LEU A 175 12.64 32.76 0.68
N TRP A 176 12.38 33.42 -0.45
CA TRP A 176 12.83 32.93 -1.76
C TRP A 176 14.36 32.87 -1.84
N LYS A 177 15.05 33.90 -1.34
CA LYS A 177 16.51 33.96 -1.32
C LYS A 177 17.19 32.86 -0.48
N ASP A 178 16.47 32.20 0.43
CA ASP A 178 17.03 31.15 1.29
C ASP A 178 17.09 29.80 0.57
N MET A 179 16.48 29.70 -0.61
CA MET A 179 16.58 28.55 -1.48
C MET A 179 17.97 28.50 -2.15
N PRO A 180 18.72 27.38 -2.03
CA PRO A 180 20.02 27.25 -2.66
C PRO A 180 19.91 27.37 -4.19
N ALA A 181 20.65 28.32 -4.75
CA ALA A 181 20.56 28.66 -6.17
C ALA A 181 19.11 28.93 -6.60
N ALA A 182 18.42 29.79 -5.84
CA ALA A 182 17.11 30.33 -6.22
C ALA A 182 17.20 30.93 -7.64
N LEU A 183 16.20 30.63 -8.46
CA LEU A 183 16.02 31.20 -9.80
C LEU A 183 15.42 32.60 -9.67
N LEU A 184 16.19 33.55 -9.16
CA LEU A 184 15.72 34.94 -9.04
C LEU A 184 15.69 35.63 -10.41
N PRO A 185 14.70 36.50 -10.69
CA PRO A 185 14.53 37.14 -11.99
C PRO A 185 15.57 38.23 -12.26
N ASP A 186 15.93 38.36 -13.54
CA ASP A 186 16.85 39.37 -14.05
C ASP A 186 16.09 40.66 -14.41
N ASN A 187 16.66 41.82 -14.14
CA ASN A 187 16.14 43.07 -14.68
C ASN A 187 16.61 43.24 -16.14
N PRO A 188 15.69 43.29 -17.12
CA PRO A 188 16.07 43.36 -18.54
C PRO A 188 16.79 44.67 -18.93
N ASN A 189 16.84 45.65 -18.04
CA ASN A 189 17.49 46.94 -18.25
C ASN A 189 18.93 47.01 -17.74
N THR A 190 19.42 45.96 -17.08
CA THR A 190 20.76 45.87 -16.49
C THR A 190 21.47 44.59 -16.97
N PRO A 191 22.82 44.59 -16.99
CA PRO A 191 23.59 43.39 -17.34
C PRO A 191 23.82 42.43 -16.16
N GLU A 192 23.52 42.84 -14.93
CA GLU A 192 23.68 42.00 -13.75
C GLU A 192 22.57 40.93 -13.68
N PRO A 193 22.88 39.67 -13.35
CA PRO A 193 21.86 38.65 -13.15
C PRO A 193 21.23 38.72 -11.75
N ALA A 194 20.02 38.19 -11.62
CA ALA A 194 19.25 38.05 -10.39
C ALA A 194 19.06 39.37 -9.62
N ASP A 195 18.90 40.47 -10.34
CA ASP A 195 18.94 41.83 -9.81
C ASP A 195 17.62 42.59 -9.91
N TRP A 196 16.51 41.92 -10.25
CA TRP A 196 15.18 42.54 -10.24
C TRP A 196 14.80 43.06 -8.84
N TYR A 197 15.08 42.26 -7.81
CA TYR A 197 14.81 42.60 -6.41
C TYR A 197 16.08 43.08 -5.70
N SER A 198 15.96 44.16 -4.95
CA SER A 198 16.98 44.68 -4.05
C SER A 198 17.23 43.75 -2.84
N GLU A 199 18.35 43.97 -2.15
CA GLU A 199 18.67 43.23 -0.92
C GLU A 199 17.60 43.43 0.19
N GLU A 200 16.95 44.60 0.23
CA GLU A 200 15.89 44.91 1.19
C GLU A 200 14.61 44.11 0.88
N GLU A 201 14.26 43.99 -0.40
CA GLU A 201 13.12 43.18 -0.85
C GLU A 201 13.34 41.71 -0.59
N LEU A 202 14.49 41.18 -1.00
CA LEU A 202 14.84 39.78 -0.76
C LEU A 202 14.93 39.44 0.73
N ALA A 203 15.15 40.41 1.62
CA ALA A 203 15.14 40.18 3.06
C ALA A 203 13.77 39.81 3.63
N VAL A 204 12.69 40.12 2.92
CA VAL A 204 11.32 39.84 3.37
C VAL A 204 10.48 39.05 2.35
N PHE A 205 10.92 38.96 1.09
CA PHE A 205 10.13 38.35 0.04
C PHE A 205 10.09 36.82 0.15
N ARG A 206 8.86 36.31 0.25
CA ARG A 206 8.54 34.91 0.55
C ARG A 206 8.51 34.11 -0.76
N LEU A 207 8.94 32.86 -0.74
CA LEU A 207 8.86 31.98 -1.90
C LEU A 207 7.40 31.73 -2.29
N SER A 208 6.61 31.20 -1.35
CA SER A 208 5.20 30.86 -1.60
C SER A 208 4.39 32.13 -1.97
N SER A 209 3.72 32.13 -3.11
CA SER A 209 2.76 33.16 -3.53
C SER A 209 1.44 33.03 -2.78
N LYS A 210 0.97 31.80 -2.58
CA LYS A 210 -0.14 31.46 -1.67
C LYS A 210 0.41 30.84 -0.38
N SER A 211 0.70 29.54 -0.40
CA SER A 211 1.33 28.81 0.71
C SER A 211 1.75 27.39 0.27
N HIS A 212 2.65 26.76 1.03
CA HIS A 212 2.90 25.33 0.99
C HIS A 212 2.53 24.73 2.35
N TRP A 213 1.84 23.59 2.36
CA TRP A 213 1.47 22.86 3.57
C TRP A 213 1.91 21.40 3.51
N ASP A 214 2.41 20.89 4.62
CA ASP A 214 2.54 19.46 4.90
C ASP A 214 1.52 19.08 5.99
N VAL A 215 0.46 18.39 5.59
CA VAL A 215 -0.69 18.03 6.44
C VAL A 215 -0.77 16.51 6.60
N PRO A 216 -0.31 15.94 7.73
CA PRO A 216 -0.36 14.50 7.93
C PRO A 216 -1.79 14.02 8.24
N ILE A 217 -2.28 13.05 7.48
CA ILE A 217 -3.60 12.43 7.62
C ILE A 217 -3.44 10.98 8.10
N ARG A 218 -4.27 10.55 9.06
CA ARG A 218 -4.26 9.19 9.61
C ARG A 218 -5.29 8.30 8.91
N VAL A 219 -4.83 7.41 8.03
CA VAL A 219 -5.66 6.39 7.37
C VAL A 219 -5.40 5.05 8.03
N GLY A 220 -6.34 4.57 8.85
CA GLY A 220 -6.11 3.38 9.67
C GLY A 220 -4.89 3.54 10.59
N THR A 221 -3.90 2.66 10.46
CA THR A 221 -2.60 2.76 11.16
C THR A 221 -1.57 3.57 10.38
N THR A 222 -1.80 3.84 9.09
CA THR A 222 -0.86 4.55 8.22
C THR A 222 -1.01 6.08 8.35
N THR A 223 0.10 6.80 8.26
CA THR A 223 0.09 8.27 8.06
C THR A 223 0.46 8.58 6.62
N ILE A 224 -0.39 9.34 5.93
CA ILE A 224 -0.13 9.87 4.58
C ILE A 224 -0.09 11.39 4.67
N HIS A 225 0.99 11.99 4.18
CA HIS A 225 1.18 13.44 4.16
C HIS A 225 0.52 14.05 2.92
N VAL A 226 -0.43 14.97 3.10
CA VAL A 226 -0.90 15.83 2.00
C VAL A 226 0.07 17.00 1.87
N LEU A 227 0.75 17.08 0.74
CA LEU A 227 1.65 18.18 0.40
C LEU A 227 0.89 19.13 -0.53
N ALA A 228 0.28 20.15 0.06
CA ALA A 228 -0.61 21.07 -0.65
C ALA A 228 0.13 22.35 -1.07
N SER A 229 -0.01 22.75 -2.33
CA SER A 229 0.49 24.03 -2.85
C SER A 229 -0.48 24.67 -3.84
N HIS A 230 -0.29 25.97 -4.04
CA HIS A 230 -0.88 26.72 -5.14
C HIS A 230 0.16 27.74 -5.61
N PRO A 231 1.14 27.34 -6.45
CA PRO A 231 2.11 28.25 -7.03
C PRO A 231 1.47 29.37 -7.85
N THR A 232 2.24 30.40 -8.15
CA THR A 232 1.78 31.49 -9.02
C THR A 232 1.61 31.00 -10.46
N PRO A 233 0.61 31.48 -11.22
CA PRO A 233 0.59 31.33 -12.67
C PRO A 233 1.87 31.89 -13.28
N PRO A 234 2.54 31.21 -14.24
CA PRO A 234 3.83 31.63 -14.81
C PRO A 234 3.71 32.75 -15.85
N VAL A 235 2.68 33.59 -15.73
CA VAL A 235 2.31 34.63 -16.69
C VAL A 235 1.87 35.90 -15.94
N PHE A 236 1.43 36.93 -16.66
CA PHE A 236 0.98 38.24 -16.12
C PHE A 236 2.08 39.18 -15.63
N ASP A 237 3.26 39.09 -16.23
CA ASP A 237 4.44 39.93 -15.99
C ASP A 237 5.20 40.24 -17.29
N GLY A 238 6.35 40.92 -17.18
CA GLY A 238 7.16 41.35 -18.32
C GLY A 238 8.33 40.41 -18.64
N PRO A 239 9.27 40.85 -19.49
CA PRO A 239 10.43 40.06 -19.91
C PRO A 239 11.35 39.60 -18.77
N GLU A 240 11.20 40.16 -17.56
CA GLU A 240 11.88 39.71 -16.35
C GLU A 240 11.43 38.32 -15.85
N ASP A 241 10.26 37.85 -16.27
CA ASP A 241 9.70 36.52 -15.94
C ASP A 241 9.69 36.21 -14.42
N ARG A 242 9.18 37.14 -13.60
CA ARG A 242 9.09 36.98 -12.14
C ARG A 242 8.22 35.80 -11.74
N ASN A 243 7.10 35.62 -12.43
CA ASN A 243 6.10 34.64 -12.13
C ASN A 243 6.52 33.26 -12.63
N GLY A 244 7.08 33.13 -13.83
CA GLY A 244 7.59 31.84 -14.30
C GLY A 244 8.77 31.35 -13.48
N THR A 245 9.73 32.23 -13.15
CA THR A 245 10.87 31.87 -12.28
C THR A 245 10.45 31.54 -10.85
N ARG A 246 9.45 32.25 -10.30
CA ARG A 246 8.88 31.94 -8.98
C ARG A 246 8.09 30.63 -8.97
N ASN A 247 7.24 30.40 -9.99
CA ASN A 247 6.50 29.15 -10.16
C ASN A 247 7.46 27.95 -10.18
N HIS A 248 8.56 28.06 -10.93
CA HIS A 248 9.61 27.04 -10.97
C HIS A 248 10.14 26.68 -9.58
N ASP A 249 10.50 27.68 -8.76
CA ASP A 249 11.06 27.44 -7.43
C ASP A 249 10.00 27.02 -6.40
N GLU A 250 8.75 27.47 -6.54
CA GLU A 250 7.62 26.97 -5.75
C GLU A 250 7.40 25.47 -6.02
N ILE A 251 7.45 25.01 -7.27
CA ILE A 251 7.34 23.58 -7.60
C ILE A 251 8.57 22.80 -7.10
N ARG A 252 9.77 23.36 -7.32
CA ARG A 252 11.03 22.76 -6.85
C ARG A 252 11.06 22.58 -5.34
N PHE A 253 10.42 23.47 -4.58
CA PHE A 253 10.31 23.34 -3.13
C PHE A 253 9.83 21.95 -2.71
N PHE A 254 8.75 21.44 -3.31
CA PHE A 254 8.27 20.09 -3.01
C PHE A 254 9.15 18.99 -3.60
N ALA A 255 9.76 19.20 -4.77
CA ALA A 255 10.74 18.25 -5.31
C ALA A 255 11.90 18.02 -4.33
N ASP A 256 12.43 19.10 -3.73
CA ASP A 256 13.48 19.04 -2.71
C ASP A 256 12.95 18.51 -1.37
N TYR A 257 11.71 18.86 -0.99
CA TYR A 257 11.09 18.43 0.27
C TYR A 257 10.90 16.91 0.36
N VAL A 258 10.52 16.26 -0.75
CA VAL A 258 10.30 14.81 -0.80
C VAL A 258 11.57 14.01 -1.08
N THR A 259 12.60 14.65 -1.64
CA THR A 259 13.87 14.00 -1.99
C THR A 259 14.77 13.88 -0.76
N PRO A 260 15.11 12.65 -0.30
CA PRO A 260 15.90 12.45 0.91
C PRO A 260 17.25 13.18 0.87
N GLY A 261 17.42 14.18 1.74
CA GLY A 261 18.64 14.97 1.89
C GLY A 261 18.67 16.29 1.14
N ALA A 262 17.78 16.51 0.16
CA ALA A 262 17.74 17.76 -0.61
C ALA A 262 17.11 18.91 0.19
N GLY A 263 15.96 18.69 0.84
CA GLY A 263 15.24 19.70 1.64
C GLY A 263 15.86 20.07 2.99
N SER A 264 17.18 19.97 3.17
CA SER A 264 17.84 20.30 4.45
C SER A 264 17.81 21.80 4.80
N TYR A 265 17.70 22.66 3.78
CA TYR A 265 17.60 24.12 3.91
C TYR A 265 16.18 24.61 4.24
N ILE A 266 15.16 23.76 4.02
CA ILE A 266 13.76 24.12 4.19
C ILE A 266 13.42 24.23 5.68
N TYR A 267 12.91 25.38 6.10
CA TYR A 267 12.35 25.61 7.45
C TYR A 267 10.86 25.94 7.36
N ASP A 268 10.08 25.42 8.30
CA ASP A 268 8.67 25.80 8.45
C ASP A 268 8.50 27.10 9.25
N ASP A 269 7.26 27.60 9.32
CA ASP A 269 6.91 28.85 10.01
C ASP A 269 7.17 28.79 11.54
N ASN A 270 7.46 27.61 12.10
CA ASN A 270 7.88 27.43 13.50
C ASN A 270 9.41 27.28 13.65
N GLY A 271 10.17 27.47 12.57
CA GLY A 271 11.63 27.38 12.53
C GLY A 271 12.18 25.95 12.56
N ARG A 272 11.37 24.94 12.27
CA ARG A 272 11.84 23.55 12.19
C ARG A 272 12.34 23.25 10.77
N PHE A 273 13.58 22.78 10.70
CA PHE A 273 14.28 22.44 9.46
C PHE A 273 14.06 21.00 8.98
N GLY A 274 14.23 20.80 7.67
CA GLY A 274 14.32 19.49 7.00
C GLY A 274 13.08 19.12 6.19
N GLY A 275 13.28 18.19 5.24
CA GLY A 275 12.24 17.59 4.41
C GLY A 275 11.56 16.37 5.02
N LEU A 276 10.82 15.62 4.19
CA LEU A 276 10.24 14.33 4.58
C LEU A 276 11.31 13.27 4.83
N GLN A 277 11.01 12.35 5.74
CA GLN A 277 11.86 11.19 5.96
C GLN A 277 11.80 10.22 4.78
N ARG A 278 12.88 9.46 4.59
CA ARG A 278 12.90 8.36 3.62
C ARG A 278 11.72 7.41 3.88
N ASN A 279 10.99 7.05 2.83
CA ASN A 279 9.78 6.21 2.84
C ASN A 279 8.54 6.86 3.50
N ALA A 280 8.55 8.16 3.78
CA ALA A 280 7.31 8.86 4.10
C ALA A 280 6.32 8.69 2.94
N ARG A 281 5.07 8.40 3.27
CA ARG A 281 3.99 8.34 2.28
C ARG A 281 3.38 9.70 2.16
N PHE A 282 3.22 10.17 0.94
CA PHE A 282 2.67 11.48 0.68
C PHE A 282 1.87 11.49 -0.62
N VAL A 283 1.01 12.49 -0.75
CA VAL A 283 0.37 12.85 -2.01
C VAL A 283 0.57 14.35 -2.17
N ILE A 284 1.25 14.77 -3.25
CA ILE A 284 1.34 16.19 -3.63
C ILE A 284 0.04 16.54 -4.35
N MET A 285 -0.59 17.64 -3.95
CA MET A 285 -1.90 18.03 -4.43
C MET A 285 -1.97 19.54 -4.63
N GLY A 286 -2.60 19.97 -5.72
CA GLY A 286 -2.90 21.37 -5.97
C GLY A 286 -2.81 21.75 -7.43
N ASP A 287 -3.34 22.94 -7.72
CA ASP A 287 -3.03 23.68 -8.93
C ASP A 287 -1.56 24.11 -8.91
N GLN A 288 -0.73 23.46 -9.74
CA GLN A 288 0.68 23.78 -9.90
C GLN A 288 0.93 24.87 -10.94
N ASN A 289 -0.11 25.26 -11.70
CA ASN A 289 -0.02 26.24 -12.78
C ASN A 289 1.07 25.95 -13.83
N ALA A 290 1.43 24.67 -14.00
CA ALA A 290 2.54 24.30 -14.85
C ALA A 290 2.21 23.05 -15.68
N ASP A 291 2.17 23.26 -17.00
CA ASP A 291 1.96 22.22 -17.99
C ASP A 291 3.32 21.64 -18.46
N PRO A 292 3.43 20.33 -18.72
CA PRO A 292 4.69 19.71 -19.10
C PRO A 292 5.11 19.93 -20.57
N ALA A 293 4.26 20.48 -21.44
CA ALA A 293 4.49 20.55 -22.88
C ALA A 293 4.06 21.87 -23.54
N ASP A 294 2.90 22.41 -23.18
CA ASP A 294 2.17 23.43 -23.95
C ASP A 294 2.03 24.78 -23.21
N GLY A 295 2.35 24.82 -21.91
CA GLY A 295 2.27 26.03 -21.09
C GLY A 295 3.54 26.88 -21.06
N ASP A 296 3.43 28.08 -20.49
CA ASP A 296 4.52 29.08 -20.45
C ASP A 296 5.47 28.92 -19.23
N SER A 297 5.53 27.73 -18.61
CA SER A 297 6.37 27.52 -17.42
C SER A 297 7.86 27.58 -17.74
N THR A 298 8.61 28.28 -16.91
CA THR A 298 10.07 28.41 -17.04
C THR A 298 10.78 27.11 -16.71
N ALA A 299 11.72 26.71 -17.58
CA ALA A 299 12.61 25.56 -17.36
C ALA A 299 11.88 24.24 -17.04
N ASP A 300 10.76 24.00 -17.72
CA ASP A 300 9.94 22.78 -17.59
C ASP A 300 9.59 22.47 -16.13
N ALA A 301 9.20 23.50 -15.37
CA ALA A 301 9.07 23.50 -13.92
C ALA A 301 8.43 22.23 -13.34
N ILE A 302 7.32 21.76 -13.92
CA ILE A 302 6.57 20.60 -13.42
C ILE A 302 7.29 19.26 -13.57
N LEU A 303 8.24 19.15 -14.51
CA LEU A 303 9.05 17.94 -14.69
C LEU A 303 9.89 17.61 -13.45
N GLN A 304 10.20 18.62 -12.62
CA GLN A 304 10.85 18.43 -11.32
C GLN A 304 10.06 17.52 -10.37
N LEU A 305 8.73 17.46 -10.52
CA LEU A 305 7.85 16.53 -9.80
C LEU A 305 7.55 15.29 -10.63
N THR A 306 7.11 15.44 -11.88
CA THR A 306 6.61 14.29 -12.67
C THR A 306 7.71 13.29 -13.07
N GLN A 307 8.98 13.73 -13.10
CA GLN A 307 10.14 12.88 -13.35
C GLN A 307 10.92 12.54 -12.06
N ASN A 308 10.41 12.91 -10.89
CA ASN A 308 11.07 12.62 -9.62
C ASN A 308 10.93 11.13 -9.26
N ILE A 309 12.06 10.45 -9.01
CA ILE A 309 12.08 9.01 -8.69
C ILE A 309 11.41 8.64 -7.36
N TYR A 310 11.00 9.61 -6.53
CA TYR A 310 10.27 9.34 -5.28
C TYR A 310 8.76 9.53 -5.42
N ILE A 311 8.30 9.99 -6.59
CA ILE A 311 6.90 10.19 -6.93
C ILE A 311 6.45 9.05 -7.85
N ASN A 312 5.22 8.58 -7.64
CA ASN A 312 4.57 7.60 -8.49
C ASN A 312 3.79 8.34 -9.59
N THR A 313 4.24 8.17 -10.83
CA THR A 313 3.60 8.72 -12.05
C THR A 313 3.24 7.60 -13.03
N SER A 314 3.08 6.36 -12.55
CA SER A 314 2.73 5.21 -13.39
C SER A 314 1.36 5.34 -14.06
N VAL A 315 0.48 6.15 -13.49
CA VAL A 315 -0.84 6.49 -14.03
C VAL A 315 -0.94 8.01 -14.04
N THR A 316 -1.36 8.56 -15.18
CA THR A 316 -1.71 9.98 -15.31
C THR A 316 -3.23 10.09 -15.32
N PRO A 317 -3.85 10.90 -14.42
CA PRO A 317 -5.29 11.14 -14.47
C PRO A 317 -5.70 11.66 -15.85
N ASP A 318 -6.75 11.09 -16.43
CA ASP A 318 -7.23 11.46 -17.76
C ASP A 318 -8.75 11.67 -17.83
N SER A 319 -9.23 12.16 -18.98
CA SER A 319 -10.65 12.27 -19.29
C SER A 319 -10.94 12.28 -20.79
N GLU A 320 -12.07 11.68 -21.18
CA GLU A 320 -12.56 11.77 -22.56
C GLU A 320 -13.06 13.19 -22.90
N GLY A 321 -13.56 13.95 -21.90
CA GLY A 321 -14.04 15.31 -22.10
C GLY A 321 -12.94 16.30 -22.47
N GLY A 322 -11.72 16.17 -21.91
CA GLY A 322 -10.57 16.98 -22.32
C GLY A 322 -10.25 16.82 -23.81
N VAL A 323 -10.22 15.57 -24.29
CA VAL A 323 -10.02 15.25 -25.72
C VAL A 323 -11.12 15.86 -26.60
N GLU A 324 -12.38 15.72 -26.20
CA GLU A 324 -13.51 16.27 -26.96
C GLU A 324 -13.45 17.80 -27.03
N GLN A 325 -13.24 18.48 -25.91
CA GLN A 325 -13.23 19.94 -25.87
C GLN A 325 -12.03 20.52 -26.62
N ALA A 326 -10.82 19.96 -26.45
CA ALA A 326 -9.65 20.39 -27.21
C ALA A 326 -9.91 20.34 -28.73
N ALA A 327 -10.55 19.26 -29.21
CA ALA A 327 -10.91 19.10 -30.62
C ALA A 327 -12.00 20.06 -31.09
N LEU A 328 -13.04 20.30 -30.28
CA LEU A 328 -14.16 21.20 -30.63
C LEU A 328 -13.74 22.68 -30.63
N GLN A 329 -12.90 23.07 -29.68
CA GLN A 329 -12.44 24.46 -29.50
C GLN A 329 -11.39 24.84 -30.54
N GLY A 330 -10.46 23.91 -30.86
CA GLY A 330 -9.37 24.18 -31.79
C GLY A 330 -8.47 25.32 -31.30
N GLY A 331 -8.12 26.27 -32.17
CA GLY A 331 -7.31 27.43 -31.76
C GLY A 331 -5.93 27.03 -31.25
N ALA A 332 -5.58 27.46 -30.03
CA ALA A 332 -4.32 27.05 -29.37
C ALA A 332 -4.24 25.53 -29.21
N ASN A 333 -5.33 24.87 -28.84
CA ASN A 333 -5.41 23.42 -28.65
C ASN A 333 -5.00 22.62 -29.91
N ALA A 334 -5.22 23.18 -31.11
CA ALA A 334 -4.83 22.52 -32.36
C ALA A 334 -3.31 22.56 -32.63
N ALA A 335 -2.58 23.40 -31.90
CA ALA A 335 -1.12 23.51 -31.96
C ALA A 335 -0.42 22.82 -30.77
N HIS A 336 -1.17 22.38 -29.76
CA HIS A 336 -0.65 21.66 -28.59
C HIS A 336 -0.08 20.30 -28.98
N THR A 337 0.91 19.88 -28.21
CA THR A 337 1.67 18.64 -28.41
C THR A 337 1.50 17.65 -27.27
N GLY A 338 1.03 18.12 -26.10
CA GLY A 338 0.55 17.28 -25.02
C GLY A 338 -0.69 16.48 -25.42
N ASP A 339 -0.92 15.38 -24.72
CA ASP A 339 -2.14 14.60 -24.91
C ASP A 339 -3.30 15.31 -24.19
N PRO A 340 -4.34 15.77 -24.91
CA PRO A 340 -5.45 16.51 -24.30
C PRO A 340 -6.29 15.66 -23.34
N ALA A 341 -6.10 14.34 -23.32
CA ALA A 341 -6.70 13.50 -22.29
C ALA A 341 -6.22 13.89 -20.88
N PHE A 342 -5.01 14.44 -20.76
CA PHE A 342 -4.40 14.83 -19.49
C PHE A 342 -4.67 16.29 -19.10
N ASP A 343 -5.40 17.04 -19.91
CA ASP A 343 -5.75 18.42 -19.59
C ASP A 343 -6.67 18.48 -18.36
N THR A 344 -6.41 19.46 -17.51
CA THR A 344 -7.12 19.65 -16.23
C THR A 344 -7.70 21.05 -16.08
N ALA A 345 -7.44 21.94 -17.03
CA ALA A 345 -8.01 23.28 -17.10
C ALA A 345 -8.32 23.70 -18.54
N ASP A 346 -9.26 24.63 -18.68
CA ASP A 346 -9.68 25.29 -19.92
C ASP A 346 -9.63 26.80 -19.74
N PHE A 347 -8.63 27.45 -20.34
CA PHE A 347 -8.44 28.90 -20.26
C PHE A 347 -9.07 29.66 -21.44
N ALA A 348 -10.20 29.14 -21.93
CA ALA A 348 -10.95 29.59 -23.10
C ALA A 348 -10.26 29.34 -24.45
N ASP A 349 -11.02 29.56 -25.54
CA ASP A 349 -10.66 29.16 -26.91
C ASP A 349 -9.52 29.98 -27.58
N ASN A 350 -8.73 30.74 -26.79
CA ASN A 350 -7.57 31.51 -27.26
C ASN A 350 -6.28 30.95 -26.64
N THR A 351 -5.23 31.76 -26.49
CA THR A 351 -4.02 31.39 -25.76
C THR A 351 -4.27 31.52 -24.25
N PRO A 352 -3.91 30.53 -23.41
CA PRO A 352 -3.14 29.32 -23.76
C PRO A 352 -3.99 28.12 -24.21
N GLY A 353 -5.31 28.12 -24.05
CA GLY A 353 -6.15 26.95 -24.34
C GLY A 353 -6.23 26.00 -23.16
N ASN A 354 -6.39 24.71 -23.43
CA ASN A 354 -6.48 23.67 -22.41
C ASN A 354 -5.07 23.22 -22.00
N LEU A 355 -4.87 23.04 -20.70
CA LEU A 355 -3.58 22.68 -20.12
C LEU A 355 -3.74 21.70 -18.96
N ARG A 356 -2.68 20.96 -18.64
CA ARG A 356 -2.53 20.21 -17.40
C ARG A 356 -1.94 21.09 -16.30
N ALA A 357 -2.79 21.80 -15.56
CA ALA A 357 -2.39 22.68 -14.45
C ALA A 357 -2.52 22.03 -13.06
N ASP A 358 -3.48 21.12 -12.86
CA ASP A 358 -3.80 20.50 -11.57
C ASP A 358 -3.23 19.09 -11.42
N TYR A 359 -2.72 18.78 -10.22
CA TYR A 359 -1.99 17.55 -9.97
C TYR A 359 -2.41 16.85 -8.68
N VAL A 360 -2.50 15.52 -8.75
CA VAL A 360 -2.50 14.59 -7.61
C VAL A 360 -1.38 13.59 -7.84
N LEU A 361 -0.30 13.68 -7.07
CA LEU A 361 0.93 12.93 -7.28
C LEU A 361 1.32 12.14 -6.02
N PRO A 362 0.93 10.86 -5.92
CA PRO A 362 1.30 10.00 -4.81
C PRO A 362 2.81 9.70 -4.77
N SER A 363 3.33 9.40 -3.58
CA SER A 363 4.69 8.88 -3.41
C SER A 363 4.84 7.48 -4.01
N ARG A 364 6.06 7.05 -4.37
CA ARG A 364 6.33 5.66 -4.80
C ARG A 364 5.95 4.56 -3.81
N ALA A 365 5.74 4.91 -2.55
CA ALA A 365 5.28 3.97 -1.52
C ALA A 365 3.75 3.79 -1.50
N LEU A 366 3.04 4.43 -2.43
CA LEU A 366 1.59 4.33 -2.63
C LEU A 366 1.34 3.84 -4.05
N ARG A 367 0.67 2.68 -4.16
CA ARG A 367 0.20 2.17 -5.44
C ARG A 367 -1.03 2.97 -5.88
N ILE A 368 -1.06 3.39 -7.15
CA ILE A 368 -2.23 4.01 -7.75
C ILE A 368 -3.14 2.87 -8.20
N VAL A 369 -4.39 2.88 -7.71
CA VAL A 369 -5.41 1.88 -8.05
C VAL A 369 -6.24 2.36 -9.24
N ASP A 370 -6.61 3.64 -9.22
CA ASP A 370 -7.41 4.29 -10.25
C ASP A 370 -7.13 5.81 -10.21
N ALA A 371 -7.39 6.52 -11.30
CA ALA A 371 -7.21 7.97 -11.37
C ALA A 371 -8.07 8.57 -12.47
N GLY A 372 -8.39 9.87 -12.37
CA GLY A 372 -9.12 10.55 -13.42
C GLY A 372 -9.32 12.03 -13.22
N VAL A 373 -9.83 12.68 -14.27
CA VAL A 373 -10.25 14.07 -14.29
C VAL A 373 -11.77 14.12 -14.46
N PHE A 374 -12.46 14.91 -13.64
CA PHE A 374 -13.89 15.16 -13.82
C PHE A 374 -14.10 16.15 -14.97
N TRP A 375 -14.02 15.62 -16.19
CA TRP A 375 -14.38 16.32 -17.41
C TRP A 375 -15.22 15.38 -18.26
N PRO A 376 -16.55 15.33 -18.05
CA PRO A 376 -17.41 14.46 -18.82
C PRO A 376 -17.56 14.97 -20.26
N LEU A 377 -17.97 14.09 -21.18
CA LEU A 377 -18.32 14.47 -22.56
C LEU A 377 -19.52 15.41 -22.60
N SER A 378 -19.62 16.23 -23.64
CA SER A 378 -20.74 17.16 -23.89
C SER A 378 -22.11 16.47 -23.94
N SER A 379 -22.12 15.17 -24.27
CA SER A 379 -23.33 14.34 -24.31
C SER A 379 -23.78 13.85 -22.92
N ASP A 380 -22.90 13.90 -21.92
CA ASP A 380 -23.21 13.52 -20.55
C ASP A 380 -24.07 14.61 -19.86
N PRO A 381 -25.16 14.25 -19.17
CA PRO A 381 -25.97 15.22 -18.42
C PRO A 381 -25.22 16.04 -17.37
N LEU A 382 -24.04 15.60 -16.94
CA LEU A 382 -23.16 16.26 -15.98
C LEU A 382 -22.24 17.30 -16.63
N PHE A 383 -22.14 17.36 -17.96
CA PHE A 383 -21.33 18.37 -18.64
C PHE A 383 -21.74 19.80 -18.27
N ARG A 384 -23.02 20.04 -17.95
CA ARG A 384 -23.50 21.33 -17.44
C ARG A 384 -22.74 21.86 -16.21
N LEU A 385 -22.04 21.00 -15.48
CA LEU A 385 -21.27 21.36 -14.29
C LEU A 385 -19.94 22.01 -14.64
N VAL A 386 -19.31 21.57 -15.74
CA VAL A 386 -18.02 22.11 -16.22
C VAL A 386 -18.20 23.06 -17.39
N GLY A 387 -19.16 22.78 -18.28
CA GLY A 387 -19.60 23.63 -19.38
C GLY A 387 -18.49 24.02 -20.35
N THR A 388 -18.78 25.07 -21.12
CA THR A 388 -17.81 25.79 -21.94
C THR A 388 -17.78 27.25 -21.51
N PHE A 389 -16.75 27.97 -21.95
CA PHE A 389 -16.56 29.38 -21.58
C PHE A 389 -17.80 30.23 -21.92
N THR A 390 -18.36 30.84 -20.89
CA THR A 390 -19.54 31.71 -20.94
C THR A 390 -19.23 33.05 -20.29
N PRO A 391 -19.09 34.13 -21.07
CA PRO A 391 -18.88 35.47 -20.53
C PRO A 391 -19.97 35.86 -19.53
N GLY A 392 -19.59 36.22 -18.30
CA GLY A 392 -20.49 36.67 -17.25
C GLY A 392 -20.72 35.68 -16.11
N LEU A 393 -20.21 34.45 -16.22
CA LEU A 393 -20.05 33.56 -15.06
C LEU A 393 -18.77 33.93 -14.28
N PRO A 394 -18.72 33.73 -12.94
CA PRO A 394 -17.47 33.78 -12.20
C PRO A 394 -16.46 32.81 -12.81
N GLY A 395 -15.25 33.27 -13.13
CA GLY A 395 -14.23 32.46 -13.81
C GLY A 395 -14.57 32.06 -15.26
N GLY A 396 -15.73 32.47 -15.80
CA GLY A 396 -16.16 32.12 -17.16
C GLY A 396 -16.80 30.75 -17.32
N PHE A 397 -16.90 29.93 -16.26
CA PHE A 397 -17.45 28.57 -16.33
C PHE A 397 -18.52 28.33 -15.25
N PRO A 398 -19.40 27.33 -15.38
CA PRO A 398 -20.42 27.02 -14.37
C PRO A 398 -19.87 26.66 -12.98
N SER A 399 -18.70 26.01 -12.92
CA SER A 399 -17.99 25.74 -11.66
C SER A 399 -16.66 26.49 -11.58
N SER A 400 -15.76 26.23 -12.53
CA SER A 400 -14.37 26.67 -12.55
C SER A 400 -13.80 26.45 -13.97
N ASP A 401 -12.80 27.24 -14.36
CA ASP A 401 -11.93 26.99 -15.51
C ASP A 401 -11.05 25.75 -15.30
N HIS A 402 -10.84 25.32 -14.06
CA HIS A 402 -10.17 24.06 -13.73
C HIS A 402 -11.15 22.89 -13.55
N ARG A 403 -10.63 21.67 -13.51
CA ARG A 403 -11.36 20.42 -13.32
C ARG A 403 -10.89 19.71 -12.05
N LEU A 404 -11.78 18.95 -11.43
CA LEU A 404 -11.40 18.13 -10.28
C LEU A 404 -10.55 16.95 -10.75
N VAL A 405 -9.34 16.82 -10.20
CA VAL A 405 -8.40 15.73 -10.48
C VAL A 405 -8.31 14.82 -9.27
N TRP A 406 -8.31 13.50 -9.45
CA TRP A 406 -8.23 12.55 -8.35
C TRP A 406 -7.37 11.32 -8.66
N ALA A 407 -6.88 10.69 -7.60
CA ALA A 407 -6.23 9.38 -7.63
C ALA A 407 -6.63 8.56 -6.40
N ASP A 408 -6.94 7.29 -6.62
CA ASP A 408 -7.16 6.28 -5.60
C ASP A 408 -5.84 5.62 -5.26
N VAL A 409 -5.45 5.67 -3.99
CA VAL A 409 -4.17 5.10 -3.54
C VAL A 409 -4.37 4.02 -2.51
N ASP A 410 -3.56 2.99 -2.63
CA ASP A 410 -3.51 1.92 -1.66
C ASP A 410 -2.75 2.37 -0.40
N ALA A 411 -3.43 2.38 0.75
CA ALA A 411 -2.81 2.72 2.03
C ALA A 411 -2.03 1.53 2.64
N LEU A 412 -2.00 0.37 1.96
CA LEU A 412 -1.22 -0.80 2.36
C LEU A 412 0.30 -0.51 2.39
N PRO A 413 1.01 -0.85 3.48
CA PRO A 413 2.46 -0.82 3.53
C PRO A 413 3.14 -1.68 2.47
N LEU A 414 4.00 -1.05 1.67
CA LEU A 414 4.84 -1.73 0.69
C LEU A 414 6.29 -1.81 1.20
N VAL A 415 6.88 -3.01 1.18
CA VAL A 415 8.23 -3.27 1.69
C VAL A 415 9.15 -3.80 0.59
N PRO A 416 10.38 -3.26 0.45
CA PRO A 416 11.23 -3.66 -0.65
C PRO A 416 11.93 -5.00 -0.42
N ALA A 417 11.84 -5.91 -1.40
CA ALA A 417 12.75 -7.04 -1.55
C ALA A 417 14.18 -6.56 -1.80
N ARG A 418 15.18 -7.31 -1.31
CA ARG A 418 16.61 -6.97 -1.44
C ARG A 418 17.38 -7.91 -2.35
N ARG A 419 16.90 -9.14 -2.48
CA ARG A 419 17.41 -10.19 -3.36
C ARG A 419 16.22 -11.00 -3.85
N GLU A 420 16.46 -11.74 -4.91
CA GLU A 420 15.59 -12.79 -5.42
C GLU A 420 16.44 -14.02 -5.76
N THR A 421 15.82 -15.18 -5.88
CA THR A 421 16.47 -16.39 -6.38
C THR A 421 16.51 -16.39 -7.91
N GLN A 422 17.24 -17.34 -8.49
CA GLN A 422 17.16 -17.59 -9.92
C GLN A 422 15.72 -17.92 -10.32
N ASN A 423 15.30 -17.42 -11.49
CA ASN A 423 14.04 -17.73 -12.14
C ASN A 423 13.88 -19.22 -12.39
N VAL A 424 12.66 -19.71 -12.20
CA VAL A 424 12.24 -21.06 -12.60
C VAL A 424 11.02 -20.94 -13.50
N LEU A 425 10.84 -21.91 -14.40
CA LEU A 425 9.75 -21.90 -15.37
C LEU A 425 8.84 -23.11 -15.16
N ASP A 426 7.55 -22.87 -14.93
CA ASP A 426 6.54 -23.92 -14.73
C ASP A 426 6.13 -24.67 -16.02
N GLU A 427 6.66 -24.27 -17.19
CA GLU A 427 6.31 -24.94 -18.46
C GLU A 427 7.47 -25.63 -19.17
N PHE A 428 7.39 -26.96 -19.20
CA PHE A 428 8.42 -27.86 -19.75
C PHE A 428 8.52 -27.82 -21.29
N GLU A 429 7.47 -27.39 -21.99
CA GLU A 429 7.42 -27.41 -23.46
C GLU A 429 8.01 -26.14 -24.11
N ILE A 430 8.08 -25.04 -23.38
CA ILE A 430 8.42 -23.70 -23.90
C ILE A 430 9.74 -23.17 -23.33
N ALA A 431 10.27 -23.79 -22.27
CA ALA A 431 11.48 -23.34 -21.62
C ALA A 431 12.69 -23.26 -22.56
N PRO A 432 13.37 -22.10 -22.65
CA PRO A 432 14.63 -21.97 -23.36
C PRO A 432 15.65 -22.98 -22.83
N ASN A 433 16.48 -23.52 -23.74
CA ASN A 433 17.51 -24.49 -23.38
C ASN A 433 18.42 -23.97 -22.25
N GLY A 434 18.37 -24.62 -21.09
CA GLY A 434 19.26 -24.36 -19.96
C GLY A 434 18.63 -23.66 -18.75
N GLU A 435 17.35 -23.27 -18.84
CA GLU A 435 16.62 -22.74 -17.68
C GLU A 435 16.26 -23.84 -16.67
N ARG A 436 16.09 -23.43 -15.41
CA ARG A 436 15.66 -24.32 -14.33
C ARG A 436 14.14 -24.52 -14.42
N LEU A 437 13.71 -25.76 -14.62
CA LEU A 437 12.28 -26.09 -14.73
C LEU A 437 11.63 -26.36 -13.37
N GLY A 438 10.35 -26.06 -13.27
CA GLY A 438 9.49 -26.24 -12.11
C GLY A 438 8.90 -24.92 -11.62
N ASP A 439 7.96 -25.03 -10.69
CA ASP A 439 7.23 -23.90 -10.12
C ASP A 439 7.64 -23.67 -8.66
N ALA A 440 8.28 -22.53 -8.37
CA ALA A 440 8.63 -22.15 -7.02
C ALA A 440 7.37 -22.06 -6.15
N ASP A 441 7.40 -22.68 -4.98
CA ASP A 441 6.23 -22.75 -4.10
C ASP A 441 6.58 -22.36 -2.65
N ASP A 442 7.27 -23.25 -1.93
CA ASP A 442 7.49 -23.07 -0.49
C ASP A 442 8.98 -22.93 -0.12
N PRO A 443 9.36 -21.90 0.65
CA PRO A 443 10.69 -21.75 1.19
C PRO A 443 10.79 -22.23 2.65
N ALA A 444 11.87 -22.94 3.00
CA ALA A 444 12.27 -23.18 4.40
C ALA A 444 13.71 -22.74 4.66
N VAL A 445 13.99 -22.21 5.85
CA VAL A 445 15.33 -21.70 6.19
C VAL A 445 16.02 -22.56 7.25
N TRP A 446 17.16 -23.14 6.86
CA TRP A 446 18.05 -23.82 7.81
C TRP A 446 19.07 -22.83 8.38
N ILE A 447 19.03 -22.61 9.70
CA ILE A 447 20.00 -21.76 10.38
C ILE A 447 21.27 -22.55 10.67
N HIS A 448 22.40 -22.11 10.12
CA HIS A 448 23.69 -22.75 10.36
C HIS A 448 24.09 -22.70 11.84
N PRO A 449 24.50 -23.82 12.46
CA PRO A 449 24.66 -23.92 13.92
C PRO A 449 25.73 -23.02 14.53
N THR A 450 26.82 -22.74 13.79
CA THR A 450 27.94 -21.91 14.29
C THR A 450 28.22 -20.64 13.49
N THR A 451 27.76 -20.56 12.24
CA THR A 451 28.09 -19.48 11.30
C THR A 451 26.80 -18.99 10.62
N PRO A 452 25.97 -18.16 11.28
CA PRO A 452 24.63 -17.82 10.78
C PRO A 452 24.58 -17.23 9.35
N SER A 453 25.66 -16.58 8.89
CA SER A 453 25.77 -16.09 7.51
C SER A 453 25.96 -17.18 6.45
N GLN A 454 26.15 -18.43 6.86
CA GLN A 454 26.23 -19.62 6.02
C GLN A 454 24.92 -20.44 6.05
N SER A 455 23.86 -19.90 6.64
CA SER A 455 22.52 -20.49 6.57
C SER A 455 22.07 -20.66 5.11
N ILE A 456 21.16 -21.59 4.88
CA ILE A 456 20.61 -21.89 3.56
C ILE A 456 19.11 -21.72 3.53
N ILE A 457 18.60 -21.51 2.33
CA ILE A 457 17.18 -21.53 2.00
C ILE A 457 16.98 -22.80 1.18
N VAL A 458 15.94 -23.56 1.47
CA VAL A 458 15.49 -24.69 0.64
C VAL A 458 14.18 -24.25 0.02
N GLY A 459 14.13 -24.18 -1.30
CA GLY A 459 12.90 -23.88 -2.04
C GLY A 459 12.38 -25.16 -2.69
N VAL A 460 11.08 -25.42 -2.56
CA VAL A 460 10.39 -26.39 -3.40
C VAL A 460 10.14 -25.76 -4.75
N LEU A 461 10.41 -26.56 -5.79
CA LEU A 461 10.01 -26.30 -7.16
C LEU A 461 9.05 -27.43 -7.54
N LYS A 462 7.74 -27.21 -7.59
CA LYS A 462 6.75 -28.22 -8.00
C LYS A 462 7.19 -28.82 -9.34
N ASP A 463 7.16 -30.15 -9.42
CA ASP A 463 7.66 -30.99 -10.52
C ASP A 463 9.19 -30.95 -10.79
N GLY A 464 9.85 -29.85 -10.39
CA GLY A 464 11.27 -29.58 -10.52
C GLY A 464 12.13 -30.11 -9.36
N GLY A 465 11.54 -30.46 -8.22
CA GLY A 465 12.24 -30.99 -7.03
C GLY A 465 12.59 -29.91 -6.00
N LEU A 466 13.84 -29.90 -5.53
CA LEU A 466 14.32 -28.91 -4.55
C LEU A 466 15.54 -28.16 -5.07
N ASP A 467 15.60 -26.88 -4.77
CA ASP A 467 16.84 -26.10 -4.87
C ASP A 467 17.26 -25.59 -3.48
N VAL A 468 18.57 -25.62 -3.24
CA VAL A 468 19.20 -25.12 -2.02
C VAL A 468 19.95 -23.85 -2.36
N TYR A 469 19.60 -22.73 -1.75
CA TYR A 469 20.19 -21.42 -1.99
C TYR A 469 21.02 -20.95 -0.79
N ASP A 470 22.03 -20.11 -1.06
CA ASP A 470 22.58 -19.24 -0.02
C ASP A 470 21.70 -18.00 0.21
N LEU A 471 22.01 -17.22 1.25
CA LEU A 471 21.26 -15.99 1.58
C LEU A 471 21.37 -14.86 0.54
N ARG A 472 22.09 -15.08 -0.57
CA ARG A 472 22.13 -14.15 -1.72
C ARG A 472 21.26 -14.65 -2.88
N GLY A 473 20.49 -15.71 -2.69
CA GLY A 473 19.66 -16.32 -3.74
C GLY A 473 20.44 -17.21 -4.71
N ARG A 474 21.71 -17.55 -4.43
CA ARG A 474 22.53 -18.36 -5.33
C ARG A 474 22.37 -19.84 -5.04
N VAL A 475 22.09 -20.63 -6.07
CA VAL A 475 21.97 -22.09 -5.98
C VAL A 475 23.29 -22.72 -5.52
N LEU A 476 23.21 -23.57 -4.50
CA LEU A 476 24.28 -24.41 -3.94
C LEU A 476 24.12 -25.88 -4.36
N GLN A 477 22.87 -26.34 -4.49
CA GLN A 477 22.52 -27.70 -4.91
C GLN A 477 21.12 -27.69 -5.53
N SER A 478 20.94 -28.47 -6.58
CA SER A 478 19.62 -28.84 -7.10
C SER A 478 19.42 -30.34 -6.96
N ILE A 479 18.25 -30.74 -6.45
CA ILE A 479 17.77 -32.12 -6.41
C ILE A 479 16.65 -32.19 -7.45
N VAL A 480 16.98 -32.72 -8.63
CA VAL A 480 16.09 -32.76 -9.78
C VAL A 480 15.54 -34.19 -9.95
N PRO A 481 14.21 -34.39 -9.98
CA PRO A 481 13.60 -35.68 -10.27
C PRO A 481 14.01 -36.21 -11.65
N ASN A 482 14.16 -37.53 -11.80
CA ASN A 482 14.51 -38.14 -13.08
C ASN A 482 13.68 -39.41 -13.36
N PRO A 483 12.76 -39.38 -14.35
CA PRO A 483 12.42 -38.22 -15.19
C PRO A 483 11.82 -37.07 -14.38
N ILE A 484 11.82 -35.86 -14.92
CA ILE A 484 11.13 -34.71 -14.31
C ILE A 484 9.66 -35.06 -14.08
N GLY A 485 9.07 -34.57 -12.98
CA GLY A 485 7.71 -34.94 -12.56
C GLY A 485 7.56 -36.35 -11.96
N SER A 486 8.63 -37.18 -11.93
CA SER A 486 8.58 -38.48 -11.23
C SER A 486 8.43 -38.34 -9.72
N GLU A 487 8.73 -37.15 -9.20
CA GLU A 487 8.52 -36.70 -7.84
C GLU A 487 8.02 -35.26 -7.94
N ARG A 488 6.94 -34.94 -7.22
CA ARG A 488 6.31 -33.61 -7.27
C ARG A 488 6.22 -33.09 -5.86
N TYR A 489 7.24 -32.37 -5.42
CA TYR A 489 7.23 -31.80 -4.08
C TYR A 489 6.27 -30.61 -4.01
N ASN A 490 5.66 -30.38 -2.84
CA ASN A 490 4.74 -29.26 -2.63
C ASN A 490 5.31 -28.28 -1.59
N ASN A 491 5.22 -28.60 -0.30
CA ASN A 491 5.77 -27.77 0.77
C ASN A 491 6.97 -28.43 1.45
N VAL A 492 7.77 -27.63 2.15
CA VAL A 492 8.98 -28.05 2.84
C VAL A 492 9.09 -27.39 4.20
N ASP A 493 9.50 -28.15 5.21
CA ASP A 493 9.80 -27.61 6.54
C ASP A 493 11.02 -28.30 7.15
N ILE A 494 11.60 -27.69 8.18
CA ILE A 494 12.87 -28.08 8.79
C ILE A 494 12.69 -28.36 10.27
N VAL A 495 13.18 -29.52 10.72
CA VAL A 495 13.27 -29.86 12.13
C VAL A 495 14.71 -30.08 12.56
N TYR A 496 15.02 -29.60 13.77
CA TYR A 496 16.38 -29.63 14.31
C TYR A 496 16.56 -30.72 15.38
N ASN A 497 17.81 -31.18 15.53
CA ASN A 497 18.23 -32.15 16.56
C ASN A 497 17.49 -33.51 16.52
N PHE A 498 17.08 -33.97 15.34
CA PHE A 498 16.49 -35.28 15.15
C PHE A 498 17.50 -36.41 15.43
N PRO A 499 17.16 -37.45 16.21
CA PRO A 499 18.03 -38.58 16.47
C PRO A 499 18.02 -39.58 15.29
N LEU A 500 19.11 -39.69 14.55
CA LEU A 500 19.29 -40.61 13.42
C LEU A 500 20.63 -41.35 13.51
N GLY A 501 20.61 -42.68 13.50
CA GLY A 501 21.83 -43.51 13.55
C GLY A 501 22.71 -43.21 14.77
N GLY A 502 22.10 -42.84 15.90
CA GLY A 502 22.80 -42.45 17.13
C GLY A 502 23.40 -41.04 17.13
N LYS A 503 23.14 -40.21 16.11
CA LYS A 503 23.58 -38.81 16.03
C LYS A 503 22.38 -37.88 16.05
N LYS A 504 22.59 -36.62 16.45
CA LYS A 504 21.63 -35.54 16.24
C LYS A 504 21.91 -34.90 14.88
N VAL A 505 20.89 -34.86 14.03
CA VAL A 505 20.93 -34.26 12.70
C VAL A 505 19.78 -33.26 12.56
N ASP A 506 19.90 -32.34 11.61
CA ASP A 506 18.79 -31.49 11.21
C ASP A 506 18.21 -32.06 9.91
N LEU A 507 16.88 -32.12 9.83
CA LEU A 507 16.17 -32.71 8.71
C LEU A 507 15.38 -31.63 7.95
N VAL A 508 15.46 -31.69 6.63
CA VAL A 508 14.52 -31.08 5.69
C VAL A 508 13.48 -32.14 5.36
N VAL A 509 12.21 -31.79 5.39
CA VAL A 509 11.11 -32.70 5.09
C VAL A 509 10.17 -32.06 4.08
N ALA A 510 9.86 -32.77 3.00
CA ALA A 510 8.89 -32.32 2.01
C ALA A 510 7.81 -33.39 1.78
N THR A 511 6.65 -32.95 1.33
CA THR A 511 5.62 -33.82 0.75
C THR A 511 5.96 -34.14 -0.71
N ASP A 512 5.57 -35.31 -1.18
CA ASP A 512 5.71 -35.73 -2.58
C ASP A 512 4.33 -36.16 -3.10
N ARG A 513 3.68 -35.27 -3.86
CA ARG A 513 2.33 -35.43 -4.42
C ARG A 513 2.25 -36.55 -5.43
N ALA A 514 3.30 -36.72 -6.25
CA ALA A 514 3.30 -37.72 -7.31
C ALA A 514 3.23 -39.15 -6.75
N ASN A 515 3.85 -39.38 -5.59
CA ASN A 515 3.94 -40.70 -4.97
C ASN A 515 3.16 -40.84 -3.65
N ASP A 516 2.59 -39.74 -3.16
CA ASP A 516 1.93 -39.60 -1.85
C ASP A 516 2.83 -40.03 -0.69
N LEU A 517 4.03 -39.43 -0.61
CA LEU A 517 5.08 -39.77 0.37
C LEU A 517 5.57 -38.56 1.18
N LEU A 518 6.23 -38.85 2.29
CA LEU A 518 7.11 -37.89 2.98
C LEU A 518 8.56 -38.18 2.59
N ARG A 519 9.31 -37.14 2.26
CA ARG A 519 10.73 -37.21 1.84
C ARG A 519 11.60 -36.51 2.87
N PHE A 520 12.73 -37.12 3.22
CA PHE A 520 13.59 -36.66 4.32
C PHE A 520 15.04 -36.53 3.87
N TRP A 521 15.64 -35.36 4.12
CA TRP A 521 17.06 -35.14 3.88
C TRP A 521 17.77 -34.66 5.13
N VAL A 522 18.98 -35.16 5.36
CA VAL A 522 19.91 -34.60 6.34
C VAL A 522 20.65 -33.42 5.71
N VAL A 523 20.74 -32.31 6.44
CA VAL A 523 21.61 -31.19 6.08
C VAL A 523 23.05 -31.48 6.53
N ASP A 524 24.00 -31.45 5.61
CA ASP A 524 25.43 -31.42 5.95
C ASP A 524 25.85 -29.97 6.24
N PRO A 525 26.24 -29.62 7.48
CA PRO A 525 26.58 -28.25 7.82
C PRO A 525 27.88 -27.75 7.18
N GLN A 526 28.78 -28.63 6.73
CA GLN A 526 30.06 -28.23 6.14
C GLN A 526 29.90 -27.88 4.66
N THR A 527 29.23 -28.75 3.91
CA THR A 527 29.01 -28.55 2.47
C THR A 527 27.77 -27.69 2.21
N ARG A 528 26.82 -27.68 3.15
CA ARG A 528 25.50 -27.04 3.05
C ARG A 528 24.63 -27.69 1.95
N THR A 529 24.73 -29.02 1.86
CA THR A 529 24.00 -29.84 0.91
C THR A 529 23.10 -30.85 1.65
N LEU A 530 22.08 -31.33 0.96
CA LEU A 530 21.09 -32.29 1.42
C LEU A 530 21.45 -33.71 0.96
N GLY A 531 21.32 -34.68 1.88
CA GLY A 531 21.45 -36.12 1.60
C GLY A 531 20.20 -36.89 1.99
N ASP A 532 19.64 -37.66 1.06
CA ASP A 532 18.38 -38.41 1.27
C ASP A 532 18.57 -39.52 2.30
N VAL A 533 17.67 -39.55 3.28
CA VAL A 533 17.60 -40.56 4.34
C VAL A 533 16.21 -41.19 4.45
N THR A 534 15.37 -41.02 3.43
CA THR A 534 14.04 -41.61 3.37
C THR A 534 14.14 -43.14 3.36
N ALA A 535 13.44 -43.80 4.27
CA ALA A 535 13.42 -45.25 4.28
C ALA A 535 12.59 -45.80 3.09
N PRO A 536 13.05 -46.85 2.39
CA PRO A 536 12.32 -47.40 1.25
C PRO A 536 11.07 -48.17 1.67
N GLY A 537 10.12 -48.31 0.75
CA GLY A 537 8.94 -49.19 0.89
C GLY A 537 7.98 -48.77 1.99
N LYS A 538 7.82 -47.46 2.22
CA LYS A 538 6.88 -46.91 3.20
C LYS A 538 5.46 -46.82 2.65
N PRO A 539 4.44 -46.95 3.52
CA PRO A 539 3.06 -46.74 3.09
C PRO A 539 2.90 -45.29 2.62
N ARG A 540 2.03 -45.11 1.62
CA ARG A 540 1.57 -43.80 1.18
C ARG A 540 0.91 -43.05 2.34
N VAL A 541 0.96 -41.72 2.31
CA VAL A 541 0.51 -40.83 3.39
C VAL A 541 -1.01 -40.91 3.57
N PHE A 542 -1.78 -40.87 2.49
CA PHE A 542 -3.26 -40.94 2.52
C PHE A 542 -3.83 -42.10 1.69
N THR A 543 -3.20 -42.44 0.57
CA THR A 543 -3.75 -43.31 -0.48
C THR A 543 -3.26 -44.77 -0.37
N ALA A 544 -3.04 -45.24 0.85
CA ALA A 544 -2.50 -46.58 1.10
C ALA A 544 -3.46 -47.67 0.57
N GLY A 545 -3.10 -48.28 -0.57
CA GLY A 545 -3.91 -49.30 -1.23
C GLY A 545 -5.04 -48.75 -2.10
N ASP A 546 -5.03 -47.45 -2.38
CA ASP A 546 -6.02 -46.75 -3.22
C ASP A 546 -5.29 -46.06 -4.39
N ASP A 547 -5.08 -46.81 -5.48
CA ASP A 547 -4.39 -46.28 -6.67
C ASP A 547 -5.26 -45.24 -7.41
N ALA A 548 -6.58 -45.32 -7.31
CA ALA A 548 -7.47 -44.34 -7.93
C ALA A 548 -7.31 -42.96 -7.26
N ALA A 549 -7.27 -42.92 -5.93
CA ALA A 549 -7.03 -41.68 -5.19
C ALA A 549 -5.66 -41.05 -5.48
N LEU A 550 -4.64 -41.87 -5.76
CA LEU A 550 -3.32 -41.40 -6.22
C LEU A 550 -3.40 -40.79 -7.63
N ASP A 551 -4.08 -41.48 -8.54
CA ASP A 551 -4.28 -41.02 -9.93
C ASP A 551 -5.09 -39.71 -9.97
N GLU A 552 -6.06 -39.55 -9.07
CA GLU A 552 -6.84 -38.31 -8.88
C GLU A 552 -6.09 -37.21 -8.09
N GLN A 553 -4.84 -37.45 -7.69
CA GLN A 553 -4.01 -36.48 -6.96
C GLN A 553 -4.62 -35.98 -5.64
N THR A 554 -5.43 -36.80 -4.96
CA THR A 554 -5.89 -36.53 -3.58
C THR A 554 -4.82 -36.94 -2.56
N THR A 555 -3.62 -36.38 -2.72
CA THR A 555 -2.37 -36.83 -2.09
C THR A 555 -1.83 -35.78 -1.10
N ALA A 556 -0.69 -36.06 -0.48
CA ALA A 556 0.01 -35.15 0.43
C ALA A 556 0.29 -33.78 -0.21
N TYR A 557 -0.05 -32.69 0.49
CA TYR A 557 0.01 -31.31 -0.01
C TYR A 557 0.86 -30.42 0.91
N GLY A 558 0.24 -29.56 1.72
CA GLY A 558 0.85 -28.79 2.81
C GLY A 558 1.58 -29.62 3.86
N ILE A 559 2.64 -29.06 4.48
CA ILE A 559 3.36 -29.69 5.59
C ILE A 559 3.72 -28.69 6.70
N ALA A 560 3.66 -29.14 7.96
CA ALA A 560 4.30 -28.46 9.09
C ALA A 560 4.86 -29.46 10.10
N LEU A 561 6.04 -29.19 10.64
CA LEU A 561 6.74 -30.09 11.56
C LEU A 561 6.61 -29.63 13.01
N TYR A 562 6.56 -30.60 13.94
CA TYR A 562 6.50 -30.31 15.36
C TYR A 562 7.38 -31.25 16.17
N ARG A 563 8.18 -30.66 17.06
CA ARG A 563 9.01 -31.40 18.02
C ARG A 563 8.54 -31.14 19.44
N THR A 564 8.10 -32.18 20.13
CA THR A 564 7.73 -32.10 21.55
C THR A 564 8.16 -33.32 22.34
N GLN A 565 8.75 -33.09 23.50
CA GLN A 565 9.17 -34.16 24.43
C GLN A 565 10.01 -35.28 23.77
N GLY A 566 10.84 -34.92 22.78
CA GLY A 566 11.67 -35.87 22.03
C GLY A 566 10.93 -36.69 20.97
N THR A 567 9.65 -36.41 20.73
CA THR A 567 8.85 -36.97 19.64
C THR A 567 8.73 -35.96 18.51
N PHE A 568 8.68 -36.46 17.28
CA PHE A 568 8.67 -35.67 16.06
C PHE A 568 7.44 -36.01 15.23
N TYR A 569 6.73 -34.98 14.82
CA TYR A 569 5.48 -35.08 14.09
C TYR A 569 5.54 -34.27 12.80
N ALA A 570 4.90 -34.79 11.75
CA ALA A 570 4.52 -34.03 10.57
C ALA A 570 2.99 -33.91 10.55
N PHE A 571 2.52 -32.69 10.35
CA PHE A 571 1.15 -32.40 9.96
C PHE A 571 1.13 -32.24 8.46
N VAL A 572 0.20 -32.93 7.80
CA VAL A 572 0.15 -32.97 6.34
C VAL A 572 -1.30 -32.76 5.92
N SER A 573 -1.56 -31.88 4.96
CA SER A 573 -2.89 -31.74 4.37
C SER A 573 -3.03 -32.64 3.15
N ARG A 574 -4.28 -32.95 2.79
CA ARG A 574 -4.60 -33.77 1.62
C ARG A 574 -5.24 -32.89 0.56
N ARG A 575 -4.60 -32.79 -0.61
CA ARG A 575 -5.03 -31.96 -1.75
C ARG A 575 -6.47 -32.24 -2.15
N SER A 576 -7.19 -31.20 -2.54
CA SER A 576 -8.61 -31.23 -2.96
C SER A 576 -9.52 -31.90 -1.92
N THR A 577 -9.19 -31.75 -0.63
CA THR A 577 -10.01 -32.23 0.48
C THR A 577 -9.85 -31.35 1.73
N ASN A 578 -10.85 -31.40 2.60
CA ASN A 578 -10.89 -30.77 3.92
C ASN A 578 -10.17 -31.57 5.04
N VAL A 579 -9.14 -32.38 4.70
CA VAL A 579 -8.52 -33.33 5.62
C VAL A 579 -7.09 -32.94 5.99
N LEU A 580 -6.82 -32.93 7.30
CA LEU A 580 -5.47 -32.91 7.86
C LEU A 580 -5.10 -34.27 8.45
N GLY A 581 -3.85 -34.67 8.30
CA GLY A 581 -3.26 -35.84 8.91
C GLY A 581 -2.13 -35.49 9.87
N GLN A 582 -1.95 -36.32 10.90
CA GLN A 582 -0.80 -36.24 11.80
C GLN A 582 -0.02 -37.54 11.76
N PHE A 583 1.27 -37.42 11.51
CA PHE A 583 2.20 -38.53 11.34
C PHE A 583 3.34 -38.40 12.33
N ARG A 584 3.78 -39.51 12.92
CA ARG A 584 5.02 -39.55 13.72
C ARG A 584 6.14 -40.09 12.85
N PHE A 585 7.27 -39.40 12.82
CA PHE A 585 8.47 -39.90 12.15
C PHE A 585 9.61 -40.21 13.12
N PHE A 586 10.42 -41.21 12.76
CA PHE A 586 11.41 -41.83 13.63
C PHE A 586 12.50 -42.53 12.80
N ASP A 587 13.68 -42.71 13.40
CA ASP A 587 14.74 -43.56 12.84
C ASP A 587 14.27 -45.02 12.83
N ASN A 588 14.30 -45.66 11.66
CA ASN A 588 13.89 -47.05 11.48
C ASN A 588 14.94 -48.07 12.01
N GLY A 589 16.06 -47.58 12.55
CA GLY A 589 17.16 -48.38 13.08
C GLY A 589 18.24 -48.74 12.05
N SER A 590 18.04 -48.40 10.77
CA SER A 590 19.04 -48.53 9.70
C SER A 590 19.64 -47.20 9.29
N GLY A 591 19.45 -46.13 10.10
CA GLY A 591 19.91 -44.79 9.76
C GLY A 591 19.07 -44.13 8.66
N GLN A 592 17.81 -44.56 8.51
CA GLN A 592 16.83 -43.97 7.59
C GLN A 592 15.56 -43.60 8.36
N VAL A 593 14.82 -42.61 7.86
CA VAL A 593 13.62 -42.08 8.52
C VAL A 593 12.39 -42.77 7.98
N ALA A 594 11.55 -43.26 8.88
CA ALA A 594 10.24 -43.82 8.62
C ALA A 594 9.16 -42.97 9.31
N TRP A 595 7.92 -43.12 8.88
CA TRP A 595 6.76 -42.53 9.54
C TRP A 595 5.64 -43.54 9.77
N GLU A 596 4.71 -43.17 10.64
CA GLU A 596 3.43 -43.83 10.83
C GLU A 596 2.32 -42.80 10.99
N GLN A 597 1.13 -43.10 10.44
CA GLN A 597 -0.06 -42.28 10.64
C GLN A 597 -0.61 -42.47 12.05
N LEU A 598 -0.89 -41.36 12.73
CA LEU A 598 -1.51 -41.40 14.06
C LEU A 598 -3.01 -41.13 14.00
N ARG A 599 -3.42 -40.16 13.18
CA ARG A 599 -4.83 -39.74 13.06
C ARG A 599 -5.05 -38.84 11.85
N LEU A 600 -6.32 -38.75 11.47
CA LEU A 600 -6.86 -37.82 10.49
C LEU A 600 -7.93 -36.96 11.18
N ALA A 601 -8.11 -35.74 10.69
CA ALA A 601 -9.18 -34.86 11.11
C ALA A 601 -9.81 -34.20 9.88
N GLU A 602 -11.13 -34.27 9.81
CA GLU A 602 -11.94 -33.55 8.83
C GLU A 602 -12.38 -32.17 9.37
N PHE A 603 -12.53 -31.24 8.45
CA PHE A 603 -12.92 -29.85 8.70
C PHE A 603 -14.21 -29.49 7.94
N PRO A 604 -14.87 -28.36 8.26
CA PRO A 604 -16.04 -27.92 7.50
C PRO A 604 -15.70 -27.70 6.02
N LEU A 605 -16.68 -27.96 5.14
CA LEU A 605 -16.58 -27.58 3.73
C LEU A 605 -16.86 -26.08 3.56
N VAL A 606 -16.23 -25.49 2.55
CA VAL A 606 -16.50 -24.17 1.98
C VAL A 606 -17.43 -24.40 0.79
N ASP A 607 -18.61 -23.79 0.82
CA ASP A 607 -19.60 -23.80 -0.26
C ASP A 607 -19.91 -25.18 -0.91
N ASP A 608 -19.77 -26.26 -0.12
CA ASP A 608 -19.88 -27.66 -0.54
C ASP A 608 -18.86 -28.08 -1.64
N ASP A 609 -17.78 -27.31 -1.83
CA ASP A 609 -16.67 -27.57 -2.74
C ASP A 609 -15.45 -28.11 -1.97
N LEU A 610 -14.87 -29.22 -2.44
CA LEU A 610 -13.72 -29.85 -1.80
C LEU A 610 -12.39 -29.17 -2.13
N GLU A 611 -12.26 -28.58 -3.32
CA GLU A 611 -11.04 -27.91 -3.77
C GLU A 611 -10.89 -26.59 -3.02
N GLU A 612 -11.94 -25.76 -2.95
CA GLU A 612 -11.93 -24.54 -2.12
C GLU A 612 -11.79 -24.82 -0.60
N SER A 613 -12.07 -26.06 -0.18
CA SER A 613 -11.96 -26.50 1.21
C SER A 613 -10.58 -27.02 1.59
N GLN A 614 -9.63 -27.07 0.66
CA GLN A 614 -8.33 -27.65 0.93
C GLN A 614 -7.47 -26.78 1.85
N PHE A 615 -6.39 -27.37 2.36
CA PHE A 615 -5.44 -26.70 3.24
C PHE A 615 -4.06 -26.77 2.60
N GLU A 616 -3.29 -25.70 2.66
CA GLU A 616 -1.90 -25.67 2.21
C GLU A 616 -0.99 -25.11 3.29
N GLY A 617 -0.99 -23.79 3.47
CA GLY A 617 -0.15 -23.10 4.44
C GLY A 617 -0.35 -23.58 5.87
N MET A 618 0.72 -24.09 6.49
CA MET A 618 0.67 -24.57 7.87
C MET A 618 1.95 -24.21 8.63
N VAL A 619 1.80 -23.91 9.92
CA VAL A 619 2.94 -23.68 10.82
C VAL A 619 2.61 -24.09 12.24
N VAL A 620 3.58 -24.68 12.94
CA VAL A 620 3.42 -25.04 14.36
C VAL A 620 4.22 -24.10 15.25
N ASP A 621 3.54 -23.49 16.21
CA ASP A 621 4.19 -22.81 17.34
C ASP A 621 4.86 -23.85 18.25
N GLN A 622 6.18 -23.98 18.10
CA GLN A 622 6.96 -24.99 18.83
C GLN A 622 6.92 -24.81 20.36
N GLN A 623 6.69 -23.58 20.84
CA GLN A 623 6.69 -23.29 22.28
C GLN A 623 5.30 -23.45 22.91
N GLN A 624 4.24 -23.16 22.14
CA GLN A 624 2.86 -23.23 22.63
C GLN A 624 2.17 -24.56 22.29
N GLY A 625 2.70 -25.34 21.34
CA GLY A 625 2.09 -26.58 20.87
C GLY A 625 0.81 -26.35 20.06
N LEU A 626 0.80 -25.28 19.27
CA LEU A 626 -0.36 -24.85 18.50
C LEU A 626 -0.06 -24.95 17.02
N LEU A 627 -0.92 -25.65 16.28
CA LEU A 627 -0.87 -25.69 14.82
C LEU A 627 -1.78 -24.59 14.27
N TYR A 628 -1.23 -23.77 13.39
CA TYR A 628 -2.00 -22.87 12.53
C TYR A 628 -2.08 -23.49 11.14
N ALA A 629 -3.27 -23.53 10.56
CA ALA A 629 -3.51 -24.14 9.26
C ALA A 629 -4.48 -23.26 8.44
N GLY A 630 -4.03 -22.82 7.28
CA GLY A 630 -4.83 -22.08 6.30
C GLY A 630 -5.72 -23.05 5.54
N GLN A 631 -7.01 -22.80 5.56
CA GLN A 631 -7.97 -23.45 4.67
C GLN A 631 -8.32 -22.40 3.62
N GLU A 632 -7.93 -22.64 2.36
CA GLU A 632 -7.77 -21.63 1.30
C GLU A 632 -9.00 -20.71 1.16
N GLY A 633 -10.17 -21.30 0.90
CA GLY A 633 -11.43 -20.57 0.77
C GLY A 633 -12.14 -20.24 2.09
N ARG A 634 -11.54 -20.52 3.26
CA ARG A 634 -12.18 -20.30 4.58
C ARG A 634 -11.49 -19.28 5.47
N GLY A 635 -10.19 -19.42 5.69
CA GLY A 635 -9.46 -18.65 6.70
C GLY A 635 -8.43 -19.46 7.47
N ILE A 636 -7.97 -18.91 8.61
CA ILE A 636 -6.88 -19.50 9.40
C ILE A 636 -7.43 -20.22 10.64
N TRP A 637 -7.17 -21.51 10.73
CA TRP A 637 -7.48 -22.30 11.91
C TRP A 637 -6.33 -22.31 12.92
N LYS A 638 -6.66 -22.19 14.21
CA LYS A 638 -5.79 -22.39 15.36
C LYS A 638 -6.20 -23.67 16.10
N LEU A 639 -5.28 -24.62 16.16
CA LEU A 639 -5.52 -25.98 16.60
C LEU A 639 -4.55 -26.38 17.72
N ASP A 640 -5.02 -27.20 18.66
CA ASP A 640 -4.10 -27.95 19.52
C ASP A 640 -3.37 -29.02 18.68
N ALA A 641 -2.05 -28.87 18.55
CA ALA A 641 -1.23 -29.75 17.73
C ALA A 641 -1.20 -31.19 18.30
N ALA A 642 -1.27 -31.33 19.62
CA ALA A 642 -1.19 -32.64 20.28
C ALA A 642 -2.40 -33.53 20.01
N THR A 643 -3.54 -32.97 19.65
CA THR A 643 -4.81 -33.68 19.42
C THR A 643 -5.41 -33.44 18.04
N LEU A 644 -4.67 -32.79 17.14
CA LEU A 644 -5.11 -32.37 15.80
C LEU A 644 -6.45 -31.62 15.85
N GLY A 645 -6.54 -30.68 16.79
CA GLY A 645 -7.71 -29.81 16.94
C GLY A 645 -8.93 -30.42 17.63
N SER A 646 -8.90 -31.69 18.08
CA SER A 646 -10.06 -32.29 18.78
C SER A 646 -10.27 -31.73 20.19
N SER A 647 -9.23 -31.20 20.84
CA SER A 647 -9.35 -30.51 22.14
C SER A 647 -9.64 -29.00 21.99
N MET A 648 -9.11 -28.37 20.94
CA MET A 648 -9.25 -26.95 20.65
C MET A 648 -9.14 -26.71 19.13
N ARG A 649 -10.18 -26.10 18.56
CA ARG A 649 -10.26 -25.68 17.16
C ARG A 649 -10.94 -24.31 17.10
N ILE A 650 -10.21 -23.29 16.67
CA ILE A 650 -10.68 -21.90 16.63
C ILE A 650 -10.36 -21.33 15.25
N LEU A 651 -11.33 -20.73 14.59
CA LEU A 651 -11.10 -19.93 13.38
C LEU A 651 -10.69 -18.52 13.83
N ILE A 652 -9.45 -18.10 13.54
CA ILE A 652 -8.89 -16.83 14.07
C ILE A 652 -9.11 -15.64 13.13
N ASP A 653 -9.22 -15.90 11.82
CA ASP A 653 -9.70 -14.94 10.82
C ASP A 653 -10.31 -15.71 9.63
N GLU A 654 -11.16 -15.04 8.87
CA GLU A 654 -11.90 -15.58 7.73
C GLU A 654 -11.54 -14.82 6.44
N VAL A 655 -11.65 -15.49 5.29
CA VAL A 655 -11.51 -14.81 3.99
C VAL A 655 -12.73 -13.94 3.69
N ALA A 656 -12.54 -12.91 2.86
CA ALA A 656 -13.64 -12.12 2.32
C ALA A 656 -14.64 -13.02 1.56
N PRO A 657 -15.96 -12.76 1.64
CA PRO A 657 -16.60 -11.62 2.29
C PRO A 657 -16.94 -11.84 3.78
N ALA A 658 -16.66 -13.03 4.35
CA ALA A 658 -16.98 -13.33 5.74
C ALA A 658 -16.04 -12.60 6.72
N GLY A 659 -14.77 -12.48 6.36
CA GLY A 659 -13.78 -11.62 7.02
C GLY A 659 -13.42 -10.38 6.20
N THR A 660 -12.48 -9.59 6.72
CA THR A 660 -12.08 -8.30 6.12
C THR A 660 -10.58 -8.15 5.88
N ASN A 661 -9.76 -9.10 6.34
CA ASN A 661 -8.31 -8.94 6.39
C ASN A 661 -7.55 -9.93 5.50
N LEU A 662 -8.26 -10.91 4.94
CA LEU A 662 -7.75 -11.94 4.06
C LEU A 662 -8.63 -11.99 2.81
N LYS A 663 -8.00 -12.15 1.66
CA LYS A 663 -8.65 -12.51 0.41
C LYS A 663 -8.12 -13.87 -0.01
N ALA A 664 -9.04 -14.77 -0.33
CA ALA A 664 -8.70 -16.12 -0.73
C ALA A 664 -7.74 -16.09 -1.95
N ASP A 665 -6.71 -16.92 -1.98
CA ASP A 665 -6.48 -18.04 -1.07
C ASP A 665 -5.57 -17.74 0.14
N VAL A 666 -5.81 -18.44 1.26
CA VAL A 666 -4.95 -18.39 2.45
C VAL A 666 -3.82 -19.39 2.31
N GLU A 667 -2.68 -18.88 1.87
CA GLU A 667 -1.49 -19.67 1.58
C GLU A 667 -0.50 -19.68 2.74
N GLY A 668 0.80 -19.55 2.45
CA GLY A 668 1.92 -19.70 3.37
C GLY A 668 1.71 -19.05 4.73
N LEU A 669 1.85 -19.85 5.79
CA LEU A 669 1.79 -19.41 7.18
C LEU A 669 3.16 -19.52 7.83
N THR A 670 3.59 -18.48 8.55
CA THR A 670 4.88 -18.51 9.27
C THR A 670 4.85 -17.72 10.58
N ILE A 671 5.77 -18.01 11.50
CA ILE A 671 5.81 -17.43 12.85
C ILE A 671 7.11 -16.67 13.11
N TYR A 672 6.98 -15.38 13.37
CA TYR A 672 8.06 -14.59 13.96
C TYR A 672 8.09 -14.80 15.48
N TYR A 673 9.12 -15.46 15.99
CA TYR A 673 9.28 -15.69 17.43
C TYR A 673 9.98 -14.52 18.14
N GLY A 674 9.25 -13.82 19.00
CA GLY A 674 9.78 -12.79 19.90
C GLY A 674 9.99 -13.29 21.34
N SER A 675 10.55 -12.42 22.18
CA SER A 675 10.82 -12.72 23.59
C SER A 675 9.54 -12.86 24.42
N GLY A 676 9.57 -13.79 25.38
CA GLY A 676 8.50 -13.97 26.37
C GLY A 676 7.19 -14.54 25.79
N GLY A 677 7.28 -15.35 24.73
CA GLY A 677 6.11 -15.96 24.08
C GLY A 677 5.33 -15.03 23.14
N ARG A 678 5.81 -13.80 22.95
CA ARG A 678 5.27 -12.85 21.98
C ARG A 678 5.82 -13.12 20.58
N GLY A 679 5.27 -12.43 19.59
CA GLY A 679 5.70 -12.57 18.20
C GLY A 679 4.59 -12.25 17.24
N TYR A 680 4.72 -12.77 16.02
CA TYR A 680 3.71 -12.60 14.97
C TYR A 680 3.42 -13.92 14.27
N LEU A 681 2.16 -14.13 13.94
CA LEU A 681 1.75 -15.06 12.87
C LEU A 681 1.58 -14.20 11.61
N ILE A 682 2.14 -14.66 10.49
CA ILE A 682 2.05 -14.00 9.19
C ILE A 682 1.40 -14.98 8.24
N ALA A 683 0.46 -14.51 7.43
CA ALA A 683 -0.25 -15.29 6.44
C ALA A 683 -0.17 -14.62 5.08
N SER A 684 0.13 -15.38 4.03
CA SER A 684 -0.10 -14.94 2.66
C SER A 684 -1.61 -14.85 2.40
N SER A 685 -2.03 -13.73 1.82
CA SER A 685 -3.38 -13.44 1.35
C SER A 685 -3.26 -13.29 -0.15
N GLN A 686 -3.34 -14.42 -0.85
CA GLN A 686 -2.89 -14.52 -2.24
C GLN A 686 -3.75 -13.66 -3.16
N GLY A 687 -5.07 -13.69 -3.02
CA GLY A 687 -5.97 -12.99 -3.94
C GLY A 687 -5.92 -11.46 -3.88
N ASP A 688 -5.19 -10.86 -2.93
CA ASP A 688 -4.88 -9.43 -2.92
C ASP A 688 -3.38 -9.10 -2.90
N ASN A 689 -2.51 -10.10 -3.09
CA ASN A 689 -1.05 -9.96 -3.13
C ASN A 689 -0.48 -9.32 -1.84
N THR A 690 -1.04 -9.68 -0.67
CA THR A 690 -0.61 -9.14 0.63
C THR A 690 -0.26 -10.19 1.66
N PHE A 691 0.37 -9.75 2.75
CA PHE A 691 0.71 -10.55 3.91
C PHE A 691 0.05 -9.98 5.16
N ALA A 692 -0.93 -10.70 5.70
CA ALA A 692 -1.64 -10.32 6.92
C ALA A 692 -0.82 -10.67 8.18
N VAL A 693 -0.73 -9.74 9.14
CA VAL A 693 0.07 -9.91 10.35
C VAL A 693 -0.82 -9.93 11.59
N TYR A 694 -0.66 -10.95 12.41
CA TYR A 694 -1.40 -11.16 13.66
C TYR A 694 -0.45 -11.24 14.84
N THR A 695 -0.90 -10.90 16.05
CA THR A 695 -0.13 -11.24 17.26
C THR A 695 0.03 -12.75 17.36
N ARG A 696 1.18 -13.21 17.85
CA ARG A 696 1.38 -14.63 18.15
C ARG A 696 0.64 -15.04 19.43
N GLU A 697 0.60 -14.16 20.42
CA GLU A 697 -0.06 -14.40 21.70
C GLU A 697 -1.59 -14.20 21.64
N GLY A 698 -2.27 -14.75 22.66
CA GLY A 698 -3.68 -14.49 22.91
C GLY A 698 -4.61 -15.05 21.82
N GLU A 699 -5.55 -14.23 21.37
CA GLU A 699 -6.54 -14.56 20.33
C GLU A 699 -6.03 -14.26 18.91
N ASN A 700 -4.72 -14.06 18.70
CA ASN A 700 -4.13 -13.70 17.41
C ASN A 700 -4.75 -12.45 16.78
N ARG A 701 -4.67 -11.32 17.49
CA ARG A 701 -5.27 -10.05 17.01
C ARG A 701 -4.55 -9.55 15.76
N TYR A 702 -5.30 -9.23 14.71
CA TYR A 702 -4.81 -8.57 13.51
C TYR A 702 -4.12 -7.23 13.81
N LEU A 703 -2.99 -6.98 13.13
CA LEU A 703 -2.13 -5.79 13.28
C LEU A 703 -2.08 -4.92 12.03
N GLY A 704 -2.47 -5.44 10.87
CA GLY A 704 -2.30 -4.83 9.56
C GLY A 704 -1.74 -5.84 8.55
N SER A 705 -1.69 -5.45 7.29
CA SER A 705 -1.08 -6.22 6.20
C SER A 705 0.06 -5.42 5.57
N PHE A 706 0.90 -6.07 4.76
CA PHE A 706 1.89 -5.42 3.91
C PHE A 706 2.00 -6.15 2.57
N GLY A 707 2.40 -5.46 1.51
CA GLY A 707 2.82 -6.05 0.24
C GLY A 707 4.33 -5.97 0.06
N VAL A 708 4.90 -6.82 -0.79
CA VAL A 708 6.34 -6.79 -1.12
C VAL A 708 6.53 -6.16 -2.50
N THR A 709 7.43 -5.20 -2.59
CA THR A 709 7.76 -4.50 -3.84
C THR A 709 9.20 -4.70 -4.25
N GLY A 710 9.51 -4.37 -5.50
CA GLY A 710 10.89 -4.24 -5.98
C GLY A 710 11.71 -3.25 -5.15
N GLY A 711 12.93 -3.65 -4.77
CA GLY A 711 13.87 -2.81 -4.00
C GLY A 711 14.67 -1.79 -4.81
N GLY A 712 14.29 -1.57 -6.07
CA GLY A 712 15.04 -0.84 -7.10
C GLY A 712 16.01 -1.74 -7.87
N GLY A 713 16.17 -1.46 -9.17
CA GLY A 713 16.92 -2.33 -10.09
C GLY A 713 15.99 -3.19 -10.94
N THR A 714 16.32 -4.48 -11.11
CA THR A 714 15.58 -5.47 -11.90
C THR A 714 14.62 -6.35 -11.10
N ILE A 715 14.56 -6.18 -9.77
CA ILE A 715 13.66 -6.95 -8.88
C ILE A 715 12.28 -6.28 -8.90
N ASP A 716 11.25 -7.06 -9.18
CA ASP A 716 9.83 -6.75 -9.25
C ASP A 716 9.08 -6.94 -7.92
N SER A 717 7.75 -6.73 -7.95
CA SER A 717 6.84 -6.99 -6.83
C SER A 717 6.64 -8.49 -6.62
N VAL A 718 6.02 -8.84 -5.49
CA VAL A 718 5.50 -10.19 -5.29
C VAL A 718 4.03 -10.20 -5.64
N GLU A 719 3.63 -11.14 -6.48
CA GLU A 719 2.23 -11.42 -6.81
C GLU A 719 1.96 -12.91 -6.64
N GLU A 720 0.70 -13.27 -6.35
CA GLU A 720 0.22 -14.65 -6.30
C GLU A 720 0.99 -15.56 -5.33
N SER A 721 1.49 -14.98 -4.23
CA SER A 721 2.40 -15.68 -3.32
C SER A 721 1.80 -16.91 -2.64
N ASP A 722 2.37 -18.09 -2.91
CA ASP A 722 2.09 -19.33 -2.19
C ASP A 722 2.82 -19.35 -0.82
N GLY A 723 4.03 -19.91 -0.77
CA GLY A 723 4.76 -20.15 0.47
C GLY A 723 5.56 -18.95 1.00
N ALA A 724 5.65 -18.85 2.32
CA ALA A 724 6.38 -17.79 3.01
C ALA A 724 7.04 -18.27 4.31
N GLU A 725 8.24 -17.76 4.62
CA GLU A 725 8.97 -18.10 5.85
C GLU A 725 9.64 -16.87 6.49
N VAL A 726 9.50 -16.73 7.81
CA VAL A 726 10.13 -15.66 8.59
C VAL A 726 11.10 -16.20 9.63
N ILE A 727 12.34 -15.72 9.58
CA ILE A 727 13.38 -16.07 10.56
C ILE A 727 13.73 -14.88 11.43
N ALA A 728 13.40 -15.01 12.73
CA ALA A 728 13.75 -14.05 13.77
C ALA A 728 15.21 -14.25 14.29
N ALA A 729 16.19 -14.41 13.41
CA ALA A 729 17.60 -14.60 13.76
C ALA A 729 18.54 -13.69 12.96
N SER A 730 19.71 -13.38 13.52
CA SER A 730 20.72 -12.59 12.82
C SER A 730 21.53 -13.47 11.86
N LEU A 731 21.24 -13.38 10.55
CA LEU A 731 21.87 -14.22 9.51
C LEU A 731 23.01 -13.53 8.75
N GLY A 732 23.70 -12.59 9.40
CA GLY A 732 24.79 -11.81 8.82
C GLY A 732 24.47 -10.32 8.73
N ALA A 733 25.30 -9.57 8.01
CA ALA A 733 25.17 -8.10 7.94
C ALA A 733 23.88 -7.65 7.23
N GLU A 734 23.52 -8.33 6.14
CA GLU A 734 22.34 -7.99 5.33
C GLU A 734 21.02 -8.31 6.05
N TYR A 735 20.96 -9.46 6.73
CA TYR A 735 19.78 -9.92 7.48
C TYR A 735 20.03 -9.93 8.99
N ARG A 736 20.63 -8.86 9.49
CA ARG A 736 20.98 -8.70 10.92
C ARG A 736 19.77 -8.78 11.84
N PHE A 737 18.62 -8.38 11.33
CA PHE A 737 17.37 -8.25 12.08
C PHE A 737 16.35 -9.36 11.78
N GLY A 738 16.76 -10.37 11.02
CA GLY A 738 15.88 -11.38 10.46
C GLY A 738 15.68 -11.21 8.96
N ILE A 739 15.04 -12.23 8.39
CA ILE A 739 14.67 -12.32 6.98
C ILE A 739 13.23 -12.79 6.90
N PHE A 740 12.49 -12.27 5.93
CA PHE A 740 11.23 -12.80 5.44
C PHE A 740 11.46 -13.22 3.98
N ILE A 741 11.06 -14.42 3.62
CA ILE A 741 11.20 -14.99 2.28
C ILE A 741 9.82 -15.39 1.83
N THR A 742 9.50 -15.11 0.58
CA THR A 742 8.18 -15.44 0.03
C THR A 742 8.33 -15.77 -1.44
N GLN A 743 7.49 -16.67 -1.92
CA GLN A 743 7.38 -17.01 -3.34
C GLN A 743 6.77 -15.84 -4.12
N ASP A 744 7.10 -15.76 -5.40
CA ASP A 744 6.54 -14.83 -6.37
C ASP A 744 6.08 -15.62 -7.60
N GLY A 745 4.76 -15.67 -7.80
CA GLY A 745 4.09 -16.47 -8.82
C GLY A 745 4.05 -15.80 -10.19
N ALA A 746 4.30 -14.49 -10.27
CA ALA A 746 4.29 -13.75 -11.52
C ALA A 746 5.58 -12.94 -11.73
N ASN A 747 6.73 -13.60 -11.59
CA ASN A 747 8.05 -12.97 -11.59
C ASN A 747 8.47 -12.42 -12.97
N ASP A 748 9.15 -11.29 -12.95
CA ASP A 748 9.77 -10.67 -14.11
C ASP A 748 11.17 -11.27 -14.45
N PRO A 749 11.60 -11.17 -15.72
CA PRO A 749 10.81 -10.79 -16.88
C PRO A 749 9.72 -11.85 -17.15
N ALA A 750 8.50 -11.38 -17.40
CA ALA A 750 7.38 -12.29 -17.65
C ALA A 750 7.65 -13.25 -18.83
N VAL A 751 7.27 -14.52 -18.64
CA VAL A 751 7.23 -15.56 -19.67
C VAL A 751 5.78 -15.99 -19.80
N LEU A 752 5.09 -15.42 -20.79
CA LEU A 752 3.65 -15.61 -20.96
C LEU A 752 3.35 -16.83 -21.82
N VAL A 753 2.39 -17.64 -21.37
CA VAL A 753 1.89 -18.83 -22.05
C VAL A 753 0.36 -18.80 -22.08
N ASP A 754 -0.23 -19.41 -23.09
CA ASP A 754 -1.69 -19.47 -23.23
C ASP A 754 -2.19 -20.71 -22.47
N ASP A 755 -2.91 -20.49 -21.38
CA ASP A 755 -3.61 -21.53 -20.62
C ASP A 755 -5.11 -21.28 -20.68
N ASP A 756 -5.83 -22.20 -21.31
CA ASP A 756 -7.29 -22.14 -21.55
C ASP A 756 -7.85 -20.78 -22.07
N GLY A 757 -7.03 -20.03 -22.82
CA GLY A 757 -7.40 -18.75 -23.43
C GLY A 757 -7.04 -17.51 -22.61
N GLU A 758 -6.38 -17.69 -21.46
CA GLU A 758 -5.80 -16.62 -20.65
C GLU A 758 -4.26 -16.68 -20.74
N LEU A 759 -3.61 -15.51 -20.65
CA LEU A 759 -2.15 -15.42 -20.72
C LEU A 759 -1.58 -15.45 -19.31
N GLU A 760 -0.95 -16.56 -18.94
CA GLU A 760 -0.36 -16.78 -17.62
C GLU A 760 1.15 -16.57 -17.64
N ASN A 761 1.69 -15.96 -16.59
CA ASN A 761 3.13 -15.83 -16.41
C ASN A 761 3.70 -17.05 -15.68
N VAL A 762 4.44 -17.91 -16.38
CA VAL A 762 5.01 -19.15 -15.79
C VAL A 762 6.39 -18.97 -15.19
N ASN A 763 6.89 -17.73 -15.09
CA ASN A 763 8.16 -17.46 -14.44
C ASN A 763 7.92 -17.19 -12.96
N THR A 764 8.49 -18.03 -12.09
CA THR A 764 8.35 -17.92 -10.64
C THR A 764 9.72 -17.89 -9.95
N ASN A 765 9.81 -17.29 -8.75
CA ASN A 765 11.01 -17.35 -7.90
C ASN A 765 10.69 -17.06 -6.42
N PHE A 766 11.71 -16.80 -5.60
CA PHE A 766 11.55 -16.35 -4.21
C PHE A 766 12.18 -14.96 -4.00
N LYS A 767 11.46 -14.06 -3.33
CA LYS A 767 11.95 -12.76 -2.89
C LYS A 767 12.42 -12.79 -1.44
N LEU A 768 13.52 -12.10 -1.16
CA LEU A 768 14.13 -12.01 0.17
C LEU A 768 14.02 -10.59 0.71
N VAL A 769 13.28 -10.42 1.80
CA VAL A 769 12.99 -9.14 2.46
C VAL A 769 13.69 -9.08 3.81
N ASN A 770 14.31 -7.93 4.10
CA ASN A 770 14.86 -7.69 5.44
C ASN A 770 13.71 -7.37 6.41
N TRP A 771 13.59 -8.15 7.49
CA TRP A 771 12.55 -7.96 8.52
C TRP A 771 12.47 -6.53 9.07
N LEU A 772 13.58 -5.79 9.08
CA LEU A 772 13.61 -4.38 9.50
C LEU A 772 12.63 -3.51 8.71
N PHE A 773 12.44 -3.76 7.42
CA PHE A 773 11.54 -2.97 6.58
C PHE A 773 10.08 -3.27 6.90
N ILE A 774 9.73 -4.56 7.06
CA ILE A 774 8.40 -4.98 7.52
C ILE A 774 8.13 -4.39 8.90
N ALA A 775 9.02 -4.59 9.86
CA ALA A 775 8.77 -4.11 11.21
C ALA A 775 8.58 -2.59 11.30
N ARG A 776 9.29 -1.81 10.48
CA ARG A 776 9.17 -0.35 10.47
C ARG A 776 8.03 0.20 9.62
N SER A 777 7.37 -0.63 8.80
CA SER A 777 6.26 -0.18 7.97
C SER A 777 4.93 -0.09 8.75
N PHE A 778 4.88 -0.68 9.94
CA PHE A 778 3.75 -0.63 10.87
C PHE A 778 3.88 0.51 11.89
N GLU A 779 2.74 1.02 12.37
CA GLU A 779 2.67 2.03 13.42
C GLU A 779 1.74 1.56 14.56
N PRO A 780 2.26 1.36 15.79
CA PRO A 780 3.68 1.41 16.14
C PRO A 780 4.49 0.30 15.43
N PRO A 781 5.81 0.47 15.25
CA PRO A 781 6.66 -0.55 14.63
C PRO A 781 6.53 -1.92 15.29
N LEU A 782 6.56 -2.98 14.47
CA LEU A 782 6.65 -4.35 14.98
C LEU A 782 8.00 -4.57 15.68
N ARG A 783 8.07 -5.68 16.40
CA ARG A 783 9.25 -6.07 17.19
C ARG A 783 10.42 -6.43 16.29
N ILE A 784 11.59 -6.01 16.73
CA ILE A 784 12.88 -6.38 16.13
C ILE A 784 13.73 -6.98 17.24
N GLU A 785 13.60 -8.30 17.42
CA GLU A 785 14.26 -9.05 18.49
C GLU A 785 15.01 -10.26 17.88
N PRO A 786 16.04 -10.02 17.03
CA PRO A 786 16.77 -11.12 16.42
C PRO A 786 17.42 -11.99 17.50
N ASN A 787 17.31 -13.31 17.32
CA ASN A 787 17.78 -14.36 18.22
C ASN A 787 16.98 -14.48 19.54
N ALA A 788 15.75 -13.95 19.60
CA ALA A 788 14.84 -14.24 20.71
C ALA A 788 14.40 -15.73 20.75
N TYR A 789 14.58 -16.44 19.64
CA TYR A 789 14.33 -17.87 19.49
C TYR A 789 15.51 -18.56 18.81
N ASP A 790 15.84 -19.76 19.31
CA ASP A 790 16.78 -20.68 18.71
C ASP A 790 16.02 -21.99 18.46
N PRO A 791 15.79 -22.41 17.20
CA PRO A 791 15.00 -23.60 16.91
C PRO A 791 15.63 -24.91 17.43
N ARG A 792 16.90 -24.85 17.87
CA ARG A 792 17.58 -25.98 18.52
C ARG A 792 17.31 -26.09 20.02
N ARG A 793 16.69 -25.10 20.66
CA ARG A 793 16.55 -25.04 22.13
C ARG A 793 15.12 -25.07 22.63
#